data_AF-A0A7W0QD67-F1
#
_entry.id   AF-A0A7W0QD67-F1
#
_cell.length_a   1.000
_cell.length_b   1.000
_cell.length_c   1.000
_cell.angle_alpha   90.00
_cell.angle_beta   90.00
_cell.angle_gamma   90.00
#
_symmetry.space_group_name_H-M   'P 1'
#
loop_
_entity.id
_entity.type
_entity.pdbx_description
1 polymer ?
#
loop_
_entity_poly.entity_id
_entity_poly.type
_entity_poly.pdbx_seq_one_letter_code
_entity_poly.pdbx_strand_id
1 'polypeptide(L)'
;MVRVTGLEPRQGEPAFAFVVLRLAEPTDRDGLVAVIRHLSSLIPDADAFIAELPDAIEDAMQIVGMPWTPPAPGPDLEEQYRLIEAAAGTGVDAAWFFQTGTSLPTVVVDHDDDVHDNDELAVWSHGPPPEVTHVRFPVDGYPAILDDLDWEDFGVAFKLGGPSIAGESTVLLGFHALWLAPYGGRYRNASVTVDRIHHSAHLWVDRFGVPCTTDQQAHHLLWVLSKIDEVVPVLHARFGGATTAQKFAGLMEDTEGSAEVTPFVLGGNPLLAVHAAGGDSAVDAWIDTQTTWSNEEVAQMLRELAIDLVTQPVTAADNVHDDSGDDADDSGDDADDSADDSADDSDDDGADDDVPDGGGDDDHDDGSQHITRHAGELLVARGRAGLLDPRAADALRPLLATSQRFEHRRRAVVDILGALRDRASVAALIQVLDDNPITSPLDAISKEDFLARTAAALGEIGDPAAIPALARLVAAPGEHHDEARPAAANALASCLAATLEPRDVDDAVLDAILETIRERGDGPLAAALHLAYGRLAQQLPAPRRAEAHRRLVETTLARDDTPANLAREVALVLAGTGTITGSAGTGQRLRAMVREGLTRVAYDHDTTLRSIRIALRAVESLPELADPADLAWLTRFAEPDIRARAHAILAQLGRPLPAAQVFDRRAARTLDDATLARLIGEPGLVGRAALIAEAGRRVLAAARPAIVRAAHDVLDRSGDHEAMLLDPDAHLLEAAVTALRRDLDEPTIRLFDRMLRHSNVHVKWELLDDPPSDPRLIGGMFHVLAQQWGWQEKTAKQWLARFAGTAAYQEARKHAIAPPRGPDDEADDAGDDNARPAHDIAVVAVPDVAAEVDDVVDDGSDDATMN
;
A
#
# COMPACT_ATOMS: atom_id res chain seq x y z
N MET A 1 50.07 -21.70 19.44
CA MET A 1 49.45 -23.00 19.14
C MET A 1 48.41 -22.73 18.07
N VAL A 2 48.47 -23.43 16.94
CA VAL A 2 47.53 -23.23 15.83
C VAL A 2 46.20 -23.87 16.20
N ARG A 3 45.08 -23.16 15.97
CA ARG A 3 43.74 -23.75 16.06
C ARG A 3 43.43 -24.51 14.77
N VAL A 4 43.31 -25.83 14.85
CA VAL A 4 43.08 -26.70 13.68
C VAL A 4 41.64 -27.23 13.70
N THR A 5 40.92 -27.07 12.59
CA THR A 5 39.54 -27.55 12.41
C THR A 5 39.41 -28.33 11.10
N GLY A 6 38.75 -29.50 11.12
CA GLY A 6 38.41 -30.25 9.91
C GLY A 6 39.54 -31.05 9.27
N LEU A 7 40.73 -31.14 9.89
CA LEU A 7 41.83 -31.97 9.38
C LEU A 7 41.52 -33.46 9.57
N GLU A 8 40.93 -34.05 8.55
CA GLU A 8 40.45 -35.43 8.52
C GLU A 8 41.09 -36.23 7.36
N PRO A 9 41.13 -37.58 7.43
CA PRO A 9 41.52 -38.41 6.31
C PRO A 9 40.71 -38.13 5.05
N ARG A 10 41.29 -38.42 3.90
CA ARG A 10 40.63 -38.36 2.59
C ARG A 10 39.36 -39.20 2.54
N GLN A 11 38.24 -38.57 2.17
CA GLN A 11 36.93 -39.21 2.03
C GLN A 11 36.71 -39.66 0.57
N GLY A 12 37.09 -40.90 0.22
CA GLY A 12 36.95 -41.40 -1.16
C GLY A 12 37.98 -40.80 -2.13
N GLU A 13 37.60 -40.63 -3.39
CA GLU A 13 38.36 -39.80 -4.35
C GLU A 13 37.87 -38.35 -4.25
N PRO A 14 38.70 -37.40 -3.77
CA PRO A 14 38.25 -36.04 -3.52
C PRO A 14 37.94 -35.34 -4.84
N ALA A 15 36.73 -34.83 -4.98
CA ALA A 15 36.35 -33.96 -6.09
C ALA A 15 37.01 -32.58 -5.93
N PHE A 16 37.08 -32.05 -4.70
CA PHE A 16 37.81 -30.83 -4.37
C PHE A 16 38.21 -30.79 -2.90
N ALA A 17 39.37 -30.19 -2.59
CA ALA A 17 39.83 -29.98 -1.23
C ALA A 17 40.71 -28.74 -1.13
N PHE A 18 40.50 -27.94 -0.08
CA PHE A 18 41.29 -26.74 0.17
C PHE A 18 41.41 -26.46 1.68
N VAL A 19 42.42 -25.68 2.04
CA VAL A 19 42.69 -25.23 3.41
C VAL A 19 42.64 -23.71 3.46
N VAL A 20 42.01 -23.18 4.51
CA VAL A 20 42.08 -21.77 4.86
C VAL A 20 43.04 -21.59 6.00
N LEU A 21 44.00 -20.68 5.86
CA LEU A 21 44.89 -20.27 6.93
C LEU A 21 44.61 -18.83 7.35
N ARG A 22 44.60 -18.59 8.65
CA ARG A 22 44.64 -17.25 9.22
C ARG A 22 46.01 -16.99 9.83
N LEU A 23 46.53 -15.81 9.56
CA LEU A 23 47.80 -15.31 10.06
C LEU A 23 47.55 -14.40 11.25
N ALA A 24 48.40 -14.50 12.26
CA ALA A 24 48.32 -13.68 13.47
C ALA A 24 48.45 -12.19 13.17
N GLU A 25 49.25 -11.83 12.16
CA GLU A 25 49.50 -10.47 11.70
C GLU A 25 49.40 -10.39 10.16
N PRO A 26 48.96 -9.25 9.61
CA PRO A 26 48.99 -9.01 8.16
C PRO A 26 50.40 -9.23 7.60
N THR A 27 50.50 -10.06 6.58
CA THR A 27 51.76 -10.55 6.02
C THR A 27 51.87 -10.18 4.54
N ASP A 28 53.03 -9.65 4.15
CA ASP A 28 53.30 -9.33 2.75
C ASP A 28 53.49 -10.59 1.88
N ARG A 29 53.68 -10.38 0.58
CA ARG A 29 53.85 -11.47 -0.39
C ARG A 29 55.00 -12.41 -0.03
N ASP A 30 56.14 -11.87 0.37
CA ASP A 30 57.34 -12.68 0.67
C ASP A 30 57.14 -13.54 1.92
N GLY A 31 56.50 -12.99 2.95
CA GLY A 31 56.09 -13.74 4.13
C GLY A 31 55.07 -14.82 3.80
N LEU A 32 54.07 -14.51 2.96
CA LEU A 32 53.07 -15.49 2.52
C LEU A 32 53.71 -16.63 1.73
N VAL A 33 54.63 -16.33 0.81
CA VAL A 33 55.40 -17.34 0.06
C VAL A 33 56.24 -18.20 1.00
N ALA A 34 56.80 -17.64 2.07
CA ALA A 34 57.52 -18.42 3.07
C ALA A 34 56.60 -19.41 3.82
N VAL A 35 55.38 -18.98 4.17
CA VAL A 35 54.35 -19.86 4.77
C VAL A 35 53.96 -20.97 3.80
N ILE A 36 53.68 -20.64 2.53
CA ILE A 36 53.30 -21.61 1.50
C ILE A 36 54.40 -22.63 1.26
N ARG A 37 55.67 -22.20 1.16
CA ARG A 37 56.82 -23.10 1.02
C ARG A 37 56.98 -24.03 2.21
N HIS A 38 56.75 -23.53 3.44
CA HIS A 38 56.76 -24.35 4.65
C HIS A 38 55.70 -25.46 4.57
N LEU A 39 54.54 -25.16 4.00
CA LEU A 39 53.40 -26.08 3.87
C LEU A 39 53.34 -26.80 2.51
N SER A 40 54.41 -26.75 1.71
CA SER A 40 54.43 -27.26 0.33
C SER A 40 54.01 -28.72 0.20
N SER A 41 54.27 -29.58 1.19
CA SER A 41 53.83 -30.98 1.17
C SER A 41 52.33 -31.18 1.34
N LEU A 42 51.58 -30.14 1.74
CA LEU A 42 50.12 -30.15 1.82
C LEU A 42 49.46 -29.73 0.50
N ILE A 43 50.21 -29.07 -0.38
CA ILE A 43 49.69 -28.40 -1.57
C ILE A 43 50.07 -29.25 -2.78
N PRO A 44 49.12 -29.67 -3.65
CA PRO A 44 49.42 -30.53 -4.80
C PRO A 44 50.53 -29.99 -5.70
N ASP A 45 50.53 -28.68 -5.97
CA ASP A 45 51.58 -27.97 -6.70
C ASP A 45 51.81 -26.58 -6.08
N ALA A 46 52.70 -26.53 -5.09
CA ALA A 46 52.99 -25.29 -4.36
C ALA A 46 53.67 -24.23 -5.24
N ASP A 47 54.50 -24.64 -6.20
CA ASP A 47 55.23 -23.70 -7.06
C ASP A 47 54.29 -23.06 -8.09
N ALA A 48 53.35 -23.81 -8.66
CA ALA A 48 52.30 -23.26 -9.52
C ALA A 48 51.41 -22.29 -8.74
N PHE A 49 50.97 -22.65 -7.53
CA PHE A 49 50.16 -21.77 -6.70
C PHE A 49 50.88 -20.47 -6.34
N ILE A 50 52.19 -20.52 -6.02
CA ILE A 50 53.00 -19.33 -5.78
C ILE A 50 53.12 -18.45 -7.03
N ALA A 51 53.20 -19.07 -8.22
CA ALA A 51 53.29 -18.33 -9.48
C ALA A 51 51.97 -17.62 -9.86
N GLU A 52 50.83 -18.14 -9.40
CA GLU A 52 49.51 -17.51 -9.59
C GLU A 52 49.26 -16.34 -8.61
N LEU A 53 50.05 -16.21 -7.54
CA LEU A 53 49.95 -15.06 -6.65
C LEU A 53 50.36 -13.78 -7.39
N PRO A 54 49.58 -12.68 -7.28
CA PRO A 54 49.93 -11.39 -7.86
C PRO A 54 51.36 -10.95 -7.49
N ASP A 55 52.07 -10.34 -8.42
CA ASP A 55 53.43 -9.83 -8.20
C ASP A 55 53.45 -8.72 -7.13
N ALA A 56 52.36 -7.96 -7.04
CA ALA A 56 52.09 -7.00 -5.97
C ALA A 56 50.77 -7.38 -5.28
N ILE A 57 50.83 -7.54 -3.96
CA ILE A 57 49.63 -7.64 -3.13
C ILE A 57 49.41 -6.26 -2.52
N GLU A 58 48.31 -5.60 -2.87
CA GLU A 58 48.01 -4.23 -2.45
C GLU A 58 47.88 -4.11 -0.92
N ASP A 59 47.26 -5.12 -0.30
CA ASP A 59 47.09 -5.23 1.15
C ASP A 59 47.86 -6.42 1.72
N ALA A 60 48.50 -6.26 2.88
CA ALA A 60 49.14 -7.37 3.57
C ALA A 60 48.09 -8.44 3.96
N MET A 61 48.24 -9.65 3.44
CA MET A 61 47.28 -10.76 3.60
C MET A 61 47.22 -11.22 5.05
N GLN A 62 46.02 -11.43 5.57
CA GLN A 62 45.81 -11.97 6.93
C GLN A 62 45.02 -13.27 6.92
N ILE A 63 44.33 -13.58 5.81
CA ILE A 63 43.69 -14.87 5.59
C ILE A 63 43.94 -15.33 4.15
N VAL A 64 44.10 -16.64 3.92
CA VAL A 64 44.36 -17.18 2.59
C VAL A 64 43.71 -18.55 2.43
N GLY A 65 43.00 -18.75 1.32
CA GLY A 65 42.57 -20.08 0.85
C GLY A 65 43.59 -20.66 -0.11
N MET A 66 43.98 -21.92 0.07
CA MET A 66 44.89 -22.63 -0.83
C MET A 66 44.47 -24.08 -1.07
N PRO A 67 44.79 -24.68 -2.22
CA PRO A 67 44.53 -26.10 -2.48
C PRO A 67 45.18 -27.01 -1.43
N TRP A 68 44.51 -28.10 -1.08
CA TRP A 68 44.99 -29.05 -0.07
C TRP A 68 44.90 -30.49 -0.59
N THR A 69 45.89 -31.32 -0.25
CA THR A 69 45.91 -32.75 -0.52
C THR A 69 45.50 -33.51 0.75
N PRO A 70 44.26 -34.05 0.83
CA PRO A 70 43.81 -34.77 2.01
C PRO A 70 44.66 -36.04 2.25
N PRO A 71 45.11 -36.28 3.49
CA PRO A 71 46.01 -37.40 3.79
C PRO A 71 45.26 -38.74 3.78
N ALA A 72 45.98 -39.82 3.51
CA ALA A 72 45.46 -41.16 3.79
C ALA A 72 45.28 -41.36 5.31
N PRO A 73 44.38 -42.25 5.75
CA PRO A 73 44.24 -42.55 7.17
C PRO A 73 45.54 -43.15 7.74
N GLY A 74 45.94 -42.70 8.93
CA GLY A 74 47.11 -43.21 9.66
C GLY A 74 48.29 -42.20 9.71
N PRO A 75 49.53 -42.61 9.41
CA PRO A 75 50.73 -41.80 9.67
C PRO A 75 50.77 -40.49 8.88
N ASP A 76 50.19 -40.46 7.68
CA ASP A 76 50.12 -39.25 6.84
C ASP A 76 49.29 -38.16 7.50
N LEU A 77 48.18 -38.52 8.16
CA LEU A 77 47.35 -37.58 8.92
C LEU A 77 48.15 -37.00 10.10
N GLU A 78 48.84 -37.84 10.86
CA GLU A 78 49.67 -37.40 11.99
C GLU A 78 50.85 -36.52 11.56
N GLU A 79 51.37 -36.72 10.34
CA GLU A 79 52.39 -35.86 9.75
C GLU A 79 51.82 -34.49 9.37
N GLN A 80 50.65 -34.43 8.73
CA GLN A 80 50.00 -33.14 8.42
C GLN A 80 49.65 -32.36 9.68
N TYR A 81 49.15 -33.01 10.74
CA TYR A 81 48.89 -32.35 12.03
C TYR A 81 50.16 -31.72 12.60
N ARG A 82 51.28 -32.46 12.64
CA ARG A 82 52.56 -31.93 13.14
C ARG A 82 53.09 -30.77 12.31
N LEU A 83 52.91 -30.83 10.99
CA LEU A 83 53.34 -29.76 10.09
C LEU A 83 52.55 -28.47 10.34
N ILE A 84 51.23 -28.56 10.48
CA ILE A 84 50.37 -27.40 10.78
C ILE A 84 50.63 -26.84 12.16
N GLU A 85 50.85 -27.68 13.17
CA GLU A 85 51.24 -27.21 14.50
C GLU A 85 52.58 -26.45 14.46
N ALA A 86 53.55 -26.91 13.66
CA ALA A 86 54.83 -26.25 13.48
C ALA A 86 54.71 -24.91 12.73
N ALA A 87 53.69 -24.75 11.87
CA ALA A 87 53.40 -23.50 11.15
C ALA A 87 53.04 -22.32 12.07
N ALA A 88 52.79 -22.56 13.37
CA ALA A 88 52.74 -21.47 14.35
C ALA A 88 54.01 -20.61 14.33
N GLY A 89 55.16 -21.23 14.06
CA GLY A 89 56.45 -20.53 13.95
C GLY A 89 56.58 -19.61 12.73
N THR A 90 55.68 -19.76 11.75
CA THR A 90 55.62 -18.92 10.55
C THR A 90 54.48 -17.90 10.59
N GLY A 91 53.83 -17.72 11.76
CA GLY A 91 52.76 -16.74 11.95
C GLY A 91 51.34 -17.27 11.75
N VAL A 92 51.15 -18.56 11.45
CA VAL A 92 49.80 -19.16 11.33
C VAL A 92 49.17 -19.31 12.72
N ASP A 93 47.94 -18.82 12.88
CA ASP A 93 47.22 -18.90 14.16
C ASP A 93 46.00 -19.84 14.12
N ALA A 94 45.40 -20.02 12.93
CA ALA A 94 44.30 -20.96 12.70
C ALA A 94 44.34 -21.57 11.30
N ALA A 95 43.85 -22.80 11.18
CA ALA A 95 43.75 -23.54 9.93
C ALA A 95 42.41 -24.32 9.89
N TRP A 96 41.68 -24.19 8.78
CA TRP A 96 40.43 -24.92 8.52
C TRP A 96 40.56 -25.72 7.23
N PHE A 97 40.20 -26.99 7.27
CA PHE A 97 40.34 -27.92 6.15
C PHE A 97 38.96 -28.35 5.65
N PHE A 98 38.77 -28.29 4.33
CA PHE A 98 37.51 -28.64 3.67
C PHE A 98 37.77 -29.59 2.51
N GLN A 99 36.91 -30.59 2.36
CA GLN A 99 36.93 -31.53 1.24
C GLN A 99 35.51 -31.95 0.86
N THR A 100 35.30 -32.24 -0.43
CA THR A 100 34.12 -32.95 -0.92
C THR A 100 34.58 -34.14 -1.76
N GLY A 101 34.11 -35.33 -1.38
CA GLY A 101 34.40 -36.58 -2.09
C GLY A 101 33.36 -36.94 -3.14
N THR A 102 32.31 -36.15 -3.32
CA THR A 102 31.15 -36.53 -4.14
C THR A 102 31.19 -35.80 -5.48
N SER A 103 30.93 -36.50 -6.59
CA SER A 103 30.81 -35.88 -7.91
C SER A 103 29.78 -36.60 -8.77
N LEU A 104 29.11 -35.87 -9.66
CA LEU A 104 28.30 -36.45 -10.73
C LEU A 104 29.23 -37.01 -11.84
N PRO A 105 28.86 -38.13 -12.48
CA PRO A 105 29.61 -38.65 -13.62
C PRO A 105 29.68 -37.61 -14.76
N THR A 106 30.81 -37.50 -15.44
CA THR A 106 30.92 -36.67 -16.64
C THR A 106 30.07 -37.28 -17.76
N VAL A 107 29.03 -36.56 -18.22
CA VAL A 107 28.30 -36.96 -19.44
C VAL A 107 29.16 -36.53 -20.62
N VAL A 108 29.64 -37.49 -21.41
CA VAL A 108 30.27 -37.18 -22.70
C VAL A 108 29.14 -36.79 -23.63
N VAL A 109 28.87 -35.50 -23.76
CA VAL A 109 27.87 -34.99 -24.68
C VAL A 109 28.52 -34.97 -26.06
N ASP A 110 28.32 -36.04 -26.84
CA ASP A 110 28.52 -35.95 -28.28
C ASP A 110 27.52 -34.91 -28.80
N HIS A 111 28.04 -33.95 -29.55
CA HIS A 111 27.39 -32.72 -29.95
C HIS A 111 26.39 -32.99 -31.10
N ASP A 112 25.33 -33.73 -30.83
CA ASP A 112 24.18 -33.84 -31.73
C ASP A 112 22.91 -33.49 -30.95
N ASP A 113 22.31 -32.38 -31.40
CA ASP A 113 21.00 -31.88 -30.97
C ASP A 113 19.94 -32.97 -31.14
N ASP A 114 19.42 -33.50 -30.03
CA ASP A 114 18.05 -34.03 -29.90
C ASP A 114 17.79 -34.38 -28.42
N VAL A 115 17.21 -33.43 -27.69
CA VAL A 115 16.80 -33.59 -26.29
C VAL A 115 15.56 -34.48 -26.23
N HIS A 116 15.78 -35.78 -26.07
CA HIS A 116 14.75 -36.74 -25.69
C HIS A 116 15.10 -37.44 -24.38
N ASP A 117 14.36 -37.08 -23.34
CA ASP A 117 13.90 -37.86 -22.18
C ASP A 117 14.63 -39.19 -21.94
N ASN A 118 15.87 -39.11 -21.46
CA ASN A 118 16.49 -40.24 -20.80
C ASN A 118 16.90 -39.81 -19.38
N ASP A 119 15.92 -39.91 -18.47
CA ASP A 119 16.09 -39.90 -17.02
C ASP A 119 16.95 -41.10 -16.53
N GLU A 120 18.14 -41.30 -17.11
CA GLU A 120 19.19 -42.04 -16.42
C GLU A 120 19.64 -41.17 -15.25
N LEU A 121 18.99 -41.36 -14.10
CA LEU A 121 19.34 -40.77 -12.81
C LEU A 121 20.86 -40.82 -12.62
N ALA A 122 21.53 -39.68 -12.83
CA ALA A 122 22.97 -39.58 -12.65
C ALA A 122 23.27 -39.85 -11.17
N VAL A 123 23.77 -41.06 -10.87
CA VAL A 123 24.07 -41.48 -9.50
C VAL A 123 25.41 -40.86 -9.08
N TRP A 124 25.41 -40.17 -7.94
CA TRP A 124 26.62 -39.62 -7.35
C TRP A 124 27.70 -40.68 -7.09
N SER A 125 28.95 -40.38 -7.45
CA SER A 125 30.10 -41.30 -7.30
C SER A 125 30.32 -41.79 -5.86
N HIS A 126 30.01 -40.94 -4.87
CA HIS A 126 30.23 -41.22 -3.44
C HIS A 126 29.03 -40.84 -2.54
N GLY A 127 27.81 -40.83 -3.09
CA GLY A 127 26.60 -40.32 -2.43
C GLY A 127 26.37 -38.82 -2.67
N PRO A 128 25.20 -38.28 -2.29
CA PRO A 128 24.88 -36.87 -2.49
C PRO A 128 25.87 -35.96 -1.71
N PRO A 129 26.06 -34.71 -2.16
CA PRO A 129 26.91 -33.77 -1.45
C PRO A 129 26.39 -33.51 -0.02
N PRO A 130 27.24 -33.00 0.90
CA PRO A 130 26.80 -32.63 2.24
C PRO A 130 25.69 -31.57 2.21
N GLU A 131 24.67 -31.73 3.05
CA GLU A 131 23.49 -30.88 3.09
C GLU A 131 23.18 -30.44 4.52
N VAL A 132 22.65 -29.22 4.70
CA VAL A 132 22.01 -28.76 5.94
C VAL A 132 20.73 -28.00 5.63
N THR A 133 19.74 -28.16 6.51
CA THR A 133 18.45 -27.46 6.44
C THR A 133 18.37 -26.27 7.39
N HIS A 134 19.37 -26.09 8.25
CA HIS A 134 19.39 -25.06 9.28
C HIS A 134 20.80 -24.49 9.44
N VAL A 135 20.89 -23.16 9.50
CA VAL A 135 22.11 -22.40 9.75
C VAL A 135 21.92 -21.46 10.95
N ARG A 136 23.01 -20.88 11.47
CA ARG A 136 22.98 -20.07 12.71
C ARG A 136 22.55 -18.61 12.49
N PHE A 137 22.46 -18.19 11.24
CA PHE A 137 22.12 -16.83 10.81
C PHE A 137 20.83 -16.85 9.97
N PRO A 138 20.10 -15.72 9.86
CA PRO A 138 18.91 -15.64 9.03
C PRO A 138 19.23 -15.79 7.54
N VAL A 139 18.29 -16.39 6.80
CA VAL A 139 18.39 -16.56 5.33
C VAL A 139 17.08 -16.14 4.68
N ASP A 140 17.09 -15.03 3.94
CA ASP A 140 15.92 -14.57 3.20
C ASP A 140 15.67 -15.45 1.97
N GLY A 141 14.40 -15.62 1.61
CA GLY A 141 13.99 -16.49 0.51
C GLY A 141 14.00 -17.98 0.86
N TYR A 142 14.38 -18.40 2.08
CA TYR A 142 14.28 -19.79 2.52
C TYR A 142 13.13 -19.98 3.54
N PRO A 143 12.28 -21.02 3.41
CA PRO A 143 12.34 -22.13 2.45
C PRO A 143 11.67 -21.87 1.08
N ALA A 144 11.21 -20.65 0.78
CA ALA A 144 10.46 -20.36 -0.45
C ALA A 144 11.19 -20.72 -1.76
N ILE A 145 12.52 -20.58 -1.79
CA ILE A 145 13.38 -20.95 -2.92
C ILE A 145 13.28 -22.44 -3.31
N LEU A 146 12.76 -23.29 -2.42
CA LEU A 146 12.56 -24.71 -2.73
C LEU A 146 11.46 -24.95 -3.77
N ASP A 147 10.48 -24.05 -3.83
CA ASP A 147 9.37 -24.11 -4.78
C ASP A 147 9.72 -23.36 -6.09
N ASP A 148 10.49 -22.27 -5.98
CA ASP A 148 10.74 -21.30 -7.06
C ASP A 148 12.24 -21.13 -7.39
N LEU A 149 12.99 -22.23 -7.53
CA LEU A 149 14.40 -22.14 -7.95
C LEU A 149 14.49 -21.76 -9.43
N ASP A 150 15.13 -20.63 -9.70
CA ASP A 150 15.52 -20.21 -11.03
C ASP A 150 16.87 -20.84 -11.41
N TRP A 151 16.84 -21.82 -12.31
CA TRP A 151 18.06 -22.48 -12.78
C TRP A 151 18.86 -21.60 -13.73
N GLU A 152 18.28 -20.54 -14.31
CA GLU A 152 19.02 -19.60 -15.15
C GLU A 152 19.96 -18.72 -14.34
N ASP A 153 19.57 -18.39 -13.10
CA ASP A 153 20.31 -17.49 -12.21
C ASP A 153 20.17 -17.90 -10.73
N PHE A 154 21.06 -18.78 -10.28
CA PHE A 154 21.03 -19.34 -8.92
C PHE A 154 22.22 -18.87 -8.10
N GLY A 155 21.98 -18.47 -6.85
CA GLY A 155 23.03 -17.98 -5.98
C GLY A 155 22.58 -17.65 -4.57
N VAL A 156 23.56 -17.20 -3.79
CA VAL A 156 23.35 -16.67 -2.46
C VAL A 156 24.25 -15.46 -2.21
N ALA A 157 23.61 -14.35 -1.84
CA ALA A 157 24.30 -13.18 -1.32
C ALA A 157 24.32 -13.24 0.21
N PHE A 158 25.38 -12.74 0.83
CA PHE A 158 25.48 -12.71 2.30
C PHE A 158 26.33 -11.55 2.81
N LYS A 159 26.00 -11.14 4.03
CA LYS A 159 26.69 -10.11 4.81
C LYS A 159 27.66 -10.78 5.76
N LEU A 160 28.93 -10.37 5.71
CA LEU A 160 29.96 -10.84 6.62
C LEU A 160 30.03 -9.94 7.87
N GLY A 161 30.48 -10.53 8.97
CA GLY A 161 30.61 -9.85 10.25
C GLY A 161 32.02 -9.40 10.55
N GLY A 162 32.13 -8.24 11.21
CA GLY A 162 33.41 -7.64 11.58
C GLY A 162 33.97 -6.72 10.49
N PRO A 163 35.24 -6.30 10.61
CA PRO A 163 35.92 -5.56 9.54
C PRO A 163 36.37 -6.52 8.43
N SER A 164 36.39 -6.03 7.19
CA SER A 164 36.96 -6.75 6.05
C SER A 164 38.44 -7.10 6.28
N ILE A 165 38.80 -8.36 6.06
CA ILE A 165 40.15 -8.87 6.22
C ILE A 165 40.79 -9.11 4.85
N ALA A 166 42.03 -8.65 4.69
CA ALA A 166 42.78 -8.86 3.46
C ALA A 166 42.98 -10.36 3.17
N GLY A 167 42.53 -10.78 1.99
CA GLY A 167 42.62 -12.16 1.48
C GLY A 167 41.32 -12.97 1.56
N GLU A 168 40.24 -12.41 2.12
CA GLU A 168 38.91 -13.05 2.14
C GLU A 168 38.44 -13.48 0.74
N SER A 169 38.75 -12.72 -0.31
CA SER A 169 38.41 -13.08 -1.69
C SER A 169 38.95 -14.47 -2.10
N THR A 170 40.17 -14.83 -1.66
CA THR A 170 40.75 -16.16 -1.96
C THR A 170 40.01 -17.29 -1.24
N VAL A 171 39.52 -17.00 -0.03
CA VAL A 171 38.72 -17.95 0.77
C VAL A 171 37.36 -18.17 0.14
N LEU A 172 36.68 -17.09 -0.27
CA LEU A 172 35.38 -17.17 -0.91
C LEU A 172 35.45 -17.88 -2.27
N LEU A 173 36.50 -17.65 -3.06
CA LEU A 173 36.77 -18.41 -4.29
C LEU A 173 36.97 -19.90 -4.00
N GLY A 174 37.69 -20.26 -2.94
CA GLY A 174 37.85 -21.64 -2.49
C GLY A 174 36.52 -22.30 -2.12
N PHE A 175 35.63 -21.58 -1.44
CA PHE A 175 34.29 -22.07 -1.11
C PHE A 175 33.35 -22.18 -2.32
N HIS A 176 33.46 -21.27 -3.28
CA HIS A 176 32.72 -21.34 -4.54
C HIS A 176 33.16 -22.54 -5.38
N ALA A 177 34.48 -22.81 -5.45
CA ALA A 177 35.00 -24.02 -6.06
C ALA A 177 34.54 -25.29 -5.31
N LEU A 178 34.53 -25.27 -3.98
CA LEU A 178 34.02 -26.38 -3.16
C LEU A 178 32.53 -26.65 -3.44
N TRP A 179 31.73 -25.60 -3.58
CA TRP A 179 30.30 -25.68 -3.90
C TRP A 179 30.07 -26.35 -5.26
N LEU A 180 30.81 -25.92 -6.29
CA LEU A 180 30.56 -26.34 -7.67
C LEU A 180 31.24 -27.65 -8.06
N ALA A 181 32.29 -28.06 -7.34
CA ALA A 181 33.05 -29.26 -7.65
C ALA A 181 32.21 -30.55 -7.80
N PRO A 182 31.18 -30.82 -6.97
CA PRO A 182 30.36 -32.01 -7.13
C PRO A 182 29.61 -32.06 -8.48
N TYR A 183 29.36 -30.92 -9.12
CA TYR A 183 28.52 -30.83 -10.30
C TYR A 183 29.29 -30.89 -11.63
N GLY A 184 30.62 -30.97 -11.60
CA GLY A 184 31.44 -31.32 -12.76
C GLY A 184 31.30 -30.39 -13.97
N GLY A 185 31.09 -29.09 -13.75
CA GLY A 185 31.00 -28.08 -14.83
C GLY A 185 29.64 -28.02 -15.55
N ARG A 186 28.58 -28.59 -14.97
CA ARG A 186 27.20 -28.53 -15.51
C ARG A 186 26.53 -27.17 -15.23
N TYR A 187 27.20 -26.12 -15.65
CA TYR A 187 26.77 -24.73 -15.59
C TYR A 187 27.49 -23.94 -16.67
N ARG A 188 26.94 -22.79 -17.07
CA ARG A 188 27.55 -21.97 -18.12
C ARG A 188 28.64 -21.07 -17.56
N ASN A 189 28.27 -20.26 -16.57
CA ASN A 189 29.14 -19.29 -15.91
C ASN A 189 28.95 -19.41 -14.41
N ALA A 190 29.98 -19.10 -13.64
CA ALA A 190 29.87 -18.97 -12.20
C ALA A 190 30.98 -18.05 -11.70
N SER A 191 30.71 -17.26 -10.68
CA SER A 191 31.72 -16.41 -10.06
C SER A 191 31.37 -16.05 -8.62
N VAL A 192 32.30 -15.35 -7.98
CA VAL A 192 32.10 -14.68 -6.70
C VAL A 192 32.20 -13.18 -6.93
N THR A 193 31.14 -12.45 -6.58
CA THR A 193 31.16 -11.00 -6.53
C THR A 193 31.42 -10.56 -5.10
N VAL A 194 32.45 -9.74 -4.87
CA VAL A 194 32.84 -9.27 -3.52
C VAL A 194 32.65 -7.76 -3.42
N ASP A 195 31.79 -7.33 -2.50
CA ASP A 195 31.61 -5.94 -2.13
C ASP A 195 32.44 -5.66 -0.85
N ARG A 196 33.65 -5.12 -1.05
CA ARG A 196 34.56 -4.80 0.06
C ARG A 196 34.09 -3.61 0.89
N ILE A 197 33.35 -2.67 0.29
CA ILE A 197 32.85 -1.47 0.97
C ILE A 197 31.80 -1.87 1.99
N HIS A 198 30.90 -2.77 1.59
CA HIS A 198 29.81 -3.25 2.44
C HIS A 198 30.12 -4.57 3.15
N HIS A 199 31.32 -5.14 3.00
CA HIS A 199 31.70 -6.45 3.55
C HIS A 199 30.65 -7.52 3.28
N SER A 200 30.27 -7.63 2.01
CA SER A 200 29.26 -8.56 1.51
C SER A 200 29.80 -9.31 0.30
N ALA A 201 29.24 -10.48 0.01
CA ALA A 201 29.61 -11.26 -1.16
C ALA A 201 28.42 -11.99 -1.76
N HIS A 202 28.53 -12.34 -3.04
CA HIS A 202 27.55 -13.09 -3.79
C HIS A 202 28.23 -14.27 -4.50
N LEU A 203 27.85 -15.50 -4.12
CA LEU A 203 28.21 -16.73 -4.81
C LEU A 203 27.10 -17.06 -5.79
N TRP A 204 27.38 -17.04 -7.09
CA TRP A 204 26.36 -17.24 -8.12
C TRP A 204 26.81 -18.19 -9.23
N VAL A 205 25.83 -18.77 -9.91
CA VAL A 205 25.98 -19.67 -11.05
C VAL A 205 24.83 -19.46 -12.05
N ASP A 206 25.17 -19.35 -13.33
CA ASP A 206 24.22 -19.24 -14.44
C ASP A 206 23.95 -20.60 -15.08
N ARG A 207 22.69 -20.84 -15.46
CA ARG A 207 22.23 -22.04 -16.17
C ARG A 207 22.66 -23.32 -15.46
N PHE A 208 22.32 -23.43 -14.18
CA PHE A 208 22.67 -24.51 -13.29
C PHE A 208 21.73 -25.72 -13.45
N GLY A 209 21.69 -26.27 -14.66
CA GLY A 209 20.88 -27.44 -15.00
C GLY A 209 21.54 -28.75 -14.56
N VAL A 210 21.44 -29.08 -13.27
CA VAL A 210 21.99 -30.31 -12.68
C VAL A 210 20.87 -31.31 -12.35
N PRO A 211 21.05 -32.63 -12.57
CA PRO A 211 20.03 -33.65 -12.30
C PRO A 211 20.00 -34.02 -10.81
N CYS A 212 19.78 -33.03 -9.95
CA CYS A 212 19.51 -33.19 -8.53
C CYS A 212 18.34 -32.29 -8.13
N THR A 213 17.63 -32.65 -7.05
CA THR A 213 16.44 -31.90 -6.65
C THR A 213 16.81 -30.49 -6.18
N THR A 214 15.85 -29.56 -6.26
CA THR A 214 15.99 -28.20 -5.74
C THR A 214 16.46 -28.19 -4.29
N ASP A 215 15.87 -29.05 -3.44
CA ASP A 215 16.27 -29.26 -2.05
C ASP A 215 17.76 -29.56 -1.90
N GLN A 216 18.29 -30.50 -2.69
CA GLN A 216 19.69 -30.88 -2.61
C GLN A 216 20.62 -29.73 -2.99
N GLN A 217 20.24 -28.95 -4.02
CA GLN A 217 21.01 -27.79 -4.47
C GLN A 217 21.04 -26.69 -3.39
N ALA A 218 19.86 -26.33 -2.86
CA ALA A 218 19.72 -25.30 -1.83
C ALA A 218 20.39 -25.71 -0.50
N HIS A 219 20.17 -26.93 -0.03
CA HIS A 219 20.75 -27.42 1.22
C HIS A 219 22.26 -27.63 1.16
N HIS A 220 22.81 -27.99 -0.01
CA HIS A 220 24.25 -28.02 -0.22
C HIS A 220 24.84 -26.60 -0.18
N LEU A 221 24.19 -25.61 -0.80
CA LEU A 221 24.65 -24.22 -0.72
C LEU A 221 24.56 -23.66 0.71
N LEU A 222 23.51 -24.00 1.47
CA LEU A 222 23.45 -23.69 2.91
C LEU A 222 24.57 -24.35 3.70
N TRP A 223 24.97 -25.58 3.32
CA TRP A 223 26.13 -26.24 3.95
C TRP A 223 27.41 -25.46 3.67
N VAL A 224 27.62 -25.01 2.43
CA VAL A 224 28.76 -24.16 2.06
C VAL A 224 28.79 -22.87 2.90
N LEU A 225 27.65 -22.18 3.04
CA LEU A 225 27.56 -20.99 3.89
C LEU A 225 27.84 -21.27 5.36
N SER A 226 27.40 -22.43 5.87
CA SER A 226 27.72 -22.85 7.24
C SER A 226 29.23 -23.02 7.45
N LYS A 227 29.97 -23.44 6.41
CA LYS A 227 31.43 -23.57 6.44
C LYS A 227 32.14 -22.22 6.30
N ILE A 228 31.58 -21.30 5.53
CA ILE A 228 32.03 -19.91 5.50
C ILE A 228 31.91 -19.31 6.91
N ASP A 229 30.76 -19.48 7.58
CA ASP A 229 30.49 -18.98 8.95
C ASP A 229 31.42 -19.55 10.04
N GLU A 230 32.05 -20.71 9.81
CA GLU A 230 33.10 -21.26 10.68
C GLU A 230 34.43 -20.49 10.58
N VAL A 231 34.67 -19.80 9.46
CA VAL A 231 35.90 -19.05 9.14
C VAL A 231 35.69 -17.55 9.33
N VAL A 232 34.69 -16.99 8.65
CA VAL A 232 34.28 -15.58 8.72
C VAL A 232 32.80 -15.55 9.08
N PRO A 233 32.40 -14.95 10.22
CA PRO A 233 31.00 -14.97 10.65
C PRO A 233 30.06 -14.42 9.59
N VAL A 234 28.98 -15.15 9.31
CA VAL A 234 27.91 -14.69 8.42
C VAL A 234 26.80 -14.10 9.30
N LEU A 235 26.41 -12.86 9.01
CA LEU A 235 25.38 -12.15 9.79
C LEU A 235 23.99 -12.37 9.22
N HIS A 236 23.89 -12.43 7.90
CA HIS A 236 22.64 -12.60 7.17
C HIS A 236 22.95 -13.12 5.77
N ALA A 237 22.05 -13.90 5.18
CA ALA A 237 22.14 -14.34 3.80
C ALA A 237 20.79 -14.19 3.08
N ARG A 238 20.80 -14.22 1.76
CA ARG A 238 19.60 -14.27 0.94
C ARG A 238 19.83 -15.10 -0.32
N PHE A 239 18.90 -15.98 -0.64
CA PHE A 239 18.88 -16.61 -1.96
C PHE A 239 18.51 -15.59 -3.04
N GLY A 240 19.12 -15.74 -4.21
CA GLY A 240 18.83 -14.90 -5.38
C GLY A 240 19.91 -14.98 -6.43
N GLY A 241 19.54 -14.60 -7.66
CA GLY A 241 20.45 -14.47 -8.79
C GLY A 241 21.29 -13.20 -8.77
N ALA A 242 22.43 -13.20 -9.46
CA ALA A 242 23.32 -12.05 -9.53
C ALA A 242 22.86 -11.02 -10.57
N THR A 243 22.93 -9.74 -10.22
CA THR A 243 22.57 -8.68 -11.19
C THR A 243 23.59 -8.63 -12.33
N THR A 244 23.20 -8.07 -13.47
CA THR A 244 24.12 -7.81 -14.59
C THR A 244 25.37 -7.04 -14.13
N ALA A 245 25.20 -6.03 -13.28
CA ALA A 245 26.34 -5.29 -12.72
C ALA A 245 27.28 -6.19 -11.91
N GLN A 246 26.75 -7.12 -11.13
CA GLN A 246 27.54 -8.09 -10.35
C GLN A 246 28.25 -9.12 -11.24
N LYS A 247 27.58 -9.60 -12.30
CA LYS A 247 28.12 -10.59 -13.24
C LYS A 247 29.25 -10.04 -14.12
N PHE A 248 29.14 -8.79 -14.55
CA PHE A 248 30.06 -8.18 -15.51
C PHE A 248 31.07 -7.19 -14.89
N ALA A 249 31.12 -7.06 -13.56
CA ALA A 249 32.02 -6.14 -12.87
C ALA A 249 33.49 -6.31 -13.29
N GLY A 250 33.98 -7.56 -13.37
CA GLY A 250 35.37 -7.85 -13.75
C GLY A 250 35.69 -7.68 -15.25
N LEU A 251 34.69 -7.51 -16.12
CA LEU A 251 34.89 -7.23 -17.55
C LEU A 251 34.88 -5.72 -17.85
N MET A 252 34.40 -4.90 -16.92
CA MET A 252 34.30 -3.45 -17.07
C MET A 252 35.59 -2.73 -16.67
N GLU A 253 36.52 -3.36 -15.92
CA GLU A 253 37.78 -2.76 -15.45
C GLU A 253 38.70 -2.26 -16.58
N ASP A 254 38.59 -2.80 -17.80
CA ASP A 254 39.39 -2.40 -18.97
C ASP A 254 38.89 -1.13 -19.71
N THR A 255 37.80 -0.52 -19.24
CA THR A 255 37.26 0.71 -19.86
C THR A 255 37.89 1.93 -19.18
N GLU A 256 38.67 2.74 -19.89
CA GLU A 256 39.27 3.97 -19.33
C GLU A 256 38.19 4.86 -18.66
N GLY A 257 38.13 4.85 -17.33
CA GLY A 257 37.16 5.59 -16.51
C GLY A 257 36.27 4.76 -15.55
N SER A 258 36.35 3.41 -15.58
CA SER A 258 35.48 2.51 -14.79
C SER A 258 36.13 1.91 -13.53
N ALA A 259 37.39 2.21 -13.25
CA ALA A 259 38.21 1.60 -12.19
C ALA A 259 37.72 1.79 -10.73
N GLU A 260 36.56 2.40 -10.50
CA GLU A 260 36.01 2.67 -9.16
C GLU A 260 34.61 2.08 -8.89
N VAL A 261 33.97 1.40 -9.85
CA VAL A 261 32.62 0.86 -9.60
C VAL A 261 32.71 -0.55 -9.02
N THR A 262 33.00 -0.67 -7.73
CA THR A 262 32.82 -1.94 -7.01
C THR A 262 31.33 -2.32 -7.04
N PRO A 263 30.98 -3.55 -7.47
CA PRO A 263 29.58 -3.97 -7.55
C PRO A 263 28.95 -4.03 -6.16
N PHE A 264 27.81 -3.35 -6.00
CA PHE A 264 27.04 -3.37 -4.76
C PHE A 264 26.40 -4.74 -4.52
N VAL A 265 26.56 -5.29 -3.32
CA VAL A 265 25.94 -6.56 -2.91
C VAL A 265 25.18 -6.38 -1.60
N LEU A 266 23.85 -6.53 -1.66
CA LEU A 266 23.02 -6.58 -0.46
C LEU A 266 22.92 -8.03 0.06
N GLY A 267 23.58 -8.31 1.19
CA GLY A 267 23.62 -9.66 1.78
C GLY A 267 22.34 -10.16 2.45
N GLY A 268 21.30 -9.31 2.54
CA GLY A 268 20.04 -9.63 3.21
C GLY A 268 19.18 -8.40 3.47
N ASN A 269 17.92 -8.59 3.82
CA ASN A 269 16.98 -7.54 4.16
C ASN A 269 16.18 -7.89 5.44
N PRO A 270 16.78 -7.69 6.63
CA PRO A 270 16.10 -7.90 7.90
C PRO A 270 14.86 -7.00 8.10
N LEU A 271 14.72 -5.90 7.35
CA LEU A 271 13.59 -4.98 7.50
C LEU A 271 12.25 -5.63 7.16
N LEU A 272 12.21 -6.62 6.28
CA LEU A 272 10.98 -7.35 5.96
C LEU A 272 10.40 -8.03 7.21
N ALA A 273 11.25 -8.76 7.95
CA ALA A 273 10.84 -9.44 9.17
C ALA A 273 10.53 -8.45 10.31
N VAL A 274 11.33 -7.38 10.43
CA VAL A 274 11.12 -6.32 11.42
C VAL A 274 9.79 -5.60 11.20
N HIS A 275 9.50 -5.21 9.95
CA HIS A 275 8.24 -4.58 9.57
C HIS A 275 7.06 -5.54 9.81
N ALA A 276 7.18 -6.81 9.43
CA ALA A 276 6.13 -7.80 9.69
C ALA A 276 5.82 -7.97 11.20
N ALA A 277 6.82 -7.79 12.08
CA ALA A 277 6.66 -7.96 13.51
C ALA A 277 6.09 -6.72 14.23
N GLY A 278 6.35 -5.51 13.74
CA GLY A 278 5.98 -4.28 14.47
C GLY A 278 5.78 -3.02 13.62
N GLY A 279 5.61 -3.17 12.31
CA GLY A 279 5.36 -2.09 11.34
C GLY A 279 6.49 -1.07 11.27
N ASP A 280 6.16 0.13 10.78
CA ASP A 280 7.10 1.23 10.56
C ASP A 280 7.89 1.62 11.82
N SER A 281 7.25 1.60 12.99
CA SER A 281 7.92 1.95 14.25
C SER A 281 9.00 0.95 14.65
N ALA A 282 8.81 -0.34 14.34
CA ALA A 282 9.83 -1.35 14.56
C ALA A 282 10.98 -1.22 13.57
N VAL A 283 10.69 -0.86 12.31
CA VAL A 283 11.69 -0.56 11.28
C VAL A 283 12.58 0.60 11.75
N ASP A 284 11.98 1.69 12.22
CA ASP A 284 12.70 2.86 12.72
C ASP A 284 13.59 2.51 13.91
N ALA A 285 13.04 1.80 14.90
CA ALA A 285 13.79 1.37 16.07
C ALA A 285 14.96 0.43 15.69
N TRP A 286 14.78 -0.42 14.68
CA TRP A 286 15.86 -1.28 14.20
C TRP A 286 16.96 -0.48 13.52
N ILE A 287 16.60 0.45 12.63
CA ILE A 287 17.55 1.33 11.91
C ILE A 287 18.38 2.11 12.92
N ASP A 288 17.76 2.69 13.94
CA ASP A 288 18.43 3.47 14.99
C ASP A 288 19.47 2.65 15.80
N THR A 289 19.31 1.33 15.84
CA THR A 289 20.22 0.43 16.56
C THR A 289 21.36 -0.11 15.71
N GLN A 290 21.34 0.06 14.38
CA GLN A 290 22.32 -0.58 13.51
C GLN A 290 23.64 0.16 13.41
N THR A 291 24.71 -0.57 13.68
CA THR A 291 26.10 -0.14 13.46
C THR A 291 26.81 -0.96 12.39
N THR A 292 26.20 -2.05 11.93
CA THR A 292 26.83 -3.06 11.06
C THR A 292 26.46 -2.87 9.59
N TRP A 293 25.32 -2.26 9.33
CA TRP A 293 24.82 -1.99 7.99
C TRP A 293 25.08 -0.52 7.64
N SER A 294 25.58 -0.28 6.43
CA SER A 294 25.79 1.08 5.93
C SER A 294 24.44 1.77 5.65
N ASN A 295 24.45 3.10 5.56
CA ASN A 295 23.26 3.85 5.16
C ASN A 295 22.79 3.49 3.74
N GLU A 296 23.72 3.10 2.86
CA GLU A 296 23.40 2.66 1.49
C GLU A 296 22.71 1.30 1.50
N GLU A 297 23.20 0.35 2.31
CA GLU A 297 22.55 -0.95 2.51
C GLU A 297 21.15 -0.77 3.10
N VAL A 298 21.00 0.05 4.16
CA VAL A 298 19.70 0.34 4.77
C VAL A 298 18.75 1.01 3.77
N ALA A 299 19.23 1.92 2.94
CA ALA A 299 18.42 2.56 1.90
C ALA A 299 17.92 1.54 0.87
N GLN A 300 18.77 0.62 0.42
CA GLN A 300 18.35 -0.44 -0.49
C GLN A 300 17.37 -1.41 0.17
N MET A 301 17.56 -1.76 1.44
CA MET A 301 16.60 -2.57 2.21
C MET A 301 15.22 -1.91 2.30
N LEU A 302 15.18 -0.61 2.59
CA LEU A 302 13.95 0.17 2.65
C LEU A 302 13.27 0.23 1.28
N ARG A 303 14.04 0.37 0.20
CA ARG A 303 13.51 0.34 -1.16
C ARG A 303 12.87 -1.01 -1.47
N GLU A 304 13.54 -2.12 -1.17
CA GLU A 304 12.98 -3.45 -1.36
C GLU A 304 11.74 -3.69 -0.50
N LEU A 305 11.75 -3.24 0.77
CA LEU A 305 10.57 -3.29 1.63
C LEU A 305 9.41 -2.49 1.00
N ALA A 306 9.67 -1.28 0.51
CA ALA A 306 8.64 -0.48 -0.15
C ALA A 306 8.09 -1.15 -1.40
N ILE A 307 8.94 -1.78 -2.22
CA ILE A 307 8.49 -2.56 -3.38
C ILE A 307 7.60 -3.72 -2.90
N ASP A 308 8.05 -4.52 -1.93
CA ASP A 308 7.25 -5.66 -1.40
C ASP A 308 5.92 -5.21 -0.78
N LEU A 309 5.86 -4.02 -0.18
CA LEU A 309 4.62 -3.46 0.35
C LEU A 309 3.63 -3.08 -0.75
N VAL A 310 4.11 -2.66 -1.92
CA VAL A 310 3.26 -2.13 -2.99
C VAL A 310 2.94 -3.13 -4.08
N THR A 311 3.89 -3.98 -4.45
CA THR A 311 3.67 -5.06 -5.42
C THR A 311 2.96 -6.26 -4.81
N GLN A 312 2.61 -6.19 -3.52
CA GLN A 312 1.62 -7.08 -2.96
C GLN A 312 0.38 -7.02 -3.85
N PRO A 313 -0.17 -8.17 -4.29
CA PRO A 313 -1.30 -8.18 -5.20
C PRO A 313 -2.43 -7.38 -4.57
N VAL A 314 -2.63 -6.16 -5.06
CA VAL A 314 -3.81 -5.35 -4.82
C VAL A 314 -4.94 -6.22 -5.32
N THR A 315 -5.88 -6.50 -4.44
CA THR A 315 -6.80 -7.60 -4.66
C THR A 315 -7.88 -7.21 -5.65
N ALA A 316 -7.57 -7.08 -6.94
CA ALA A 316 -8.51 -6.91 -8.06
C ALA A 316 -9.64 -5.87 -7.88
N ALA A 317 -9.57 -5.00 -6.86
CA ALA A 317 -10.68 -4.16 -6.42
C ALA A 317 -10.41 -2.66 -6.61
N ASP A 318 -9.19 -2.27 -6.99
CA ASP A 318 -8.87 -0.87 -7.29
C ASP A 318 -8.88 -0.55 -8.80
N ASN A 319 -9.04 -1.55 -9.69
CA ASN A 319 -9.09 -1.36 -11.15
C ASN A 319 -10.50 -1.55 -11.74
N VAL A 320 -11.53 -1.02 -11.07
CA VAL A 320 -12.86 -0.86 -11.69
C VAL A 320 -13.24 0.61 -11.61
N HIS A 321 -12.71 1.41 -12.54
CA HIS A 321 -13.36 2.57 -13.18
C HIS A 321 -12.33 3.45 -13.90
N ASP A 322 -12.05 3.16 -15.17
CA ASP A 322 -11.81 4.20 -16.18
C ASP A 322 -12.07 3.69 -17.62
N ASP A 323 -13.10 2.86 -17.80
CA ASP A 323 -13.63 2.60 -19.14
C ASP A 323 -14.97 3.33 -19.24
N SER A 324 -14.88 4.59 -19.66
CA SER A 324 -16.01 5.43 -20.01
C SER A 324 -16.82 4.73 -21.10
N GLY A 325 -17.98 4.20 -20.72
CA GLY A 325 -18.97 3.68 -21.65
C GLY A 325 -19.50 4.77 -22.58
N ASP A 326 -18.90 4.86 -23.75
CA ASP A 326 -19.51 5.36 -24.97
C ASP A 326 -19.49 4.20 -25.96
N ASP A 327 -20.57 3.42 -26.00
CA ASP A 327 -21.00 2.62 -27.17
C ASP A 327 -22.30 1.87 -26.83
N ALA A 328 -23.41 2.61 -26.89
CA ALA A 328 -24.74 2.01 -26.96
C ALA A 328 -25.69 2.90 -27.77
N ASP A 329 -25.31 3.22 -29.00
CA ASP A 329 -26.22 3.65 -30.05
C ASP A 329 -25.73 3.07 -31.40
N ASP A 330 -26.08 1.81 -31.69
CA ASP A 330 -26.38 1.48 -33.07
C ASP A 330 -27.57 0.50 -33.16
N SER A 331 -28.61 1.05 -33.77
CA SER A 331 -29.83 0.44 -34.24
C SER A 331 -29.61 -0.87 -34.98
N GLY A 332 -30.38 -1.88 -34.59
CA GLY A 332 -30.71 -2.96 -35.51
C GLY A 332 -31.63 -2.45 -36.62
N ASP A 333 -31.38 -2.90 -37.85
CA ASP A 333 -32.41 -3.19 -38.84
C ASP A 333 -31.85 -4.17 -39.89
N ASP A 334 -32.56 -5.29 -40.02
CA ASP A 334 -32.91 -6.03 -41.24
C ASP A 334 -31.80 -6.54 -42.19
N ALA A 335 -31.54 -7.84 -42.23
CA ALA A 335 -32.31 -8.88 -42.94
C ALA A 335 -31.81 -9.15 -44.38
N ASP A 336 -31.36 -10.39 -44.55
CA ASP A 336 -31.50 -11.29 -45.69
C ASP A 336 -31.13 -10.87 -47.13
N ASP A 337 -30.50 -11.88 -47.75
CA ASP A 337 -30.63 -12.29 -49.14
C ASP A 337 -29.78 -11.61 -50.24
N SER A 338 -28.84 -12.45 -50.70
CA SER A 338 -28.78 -12.98 -52.07
C SER A 338 -27.75 -12.40 -53.05
N ALA A 339 -26.87 -13.31 -53.46
CA ALA A 339 -26.51 -13.65 -54.83
C ALA A 339 -25.92 -12.57 -55.76
N ASP A 340 -24.67 -12.87 -56.13
CA ASP A 340 -24.21 -13.02 -57.51
C ASP A 340 -23.87 -11.76 -58.34
N ASP A 341 -22.92 -12.00 -59.24
CA ASP A 341 -22.56 -11.25 -60.44
C ASP A 341 -21.68 -9.98 -60.33
N SER A 342 -20.39 -10.27 -60.58
CA SER A 342 -19.62 -9.78 -61.73
C SER A 342 -19.11 -8.33 -61.80
N ALA A 343 -17.79 -8.26 -62.04
CA ALA A 343 -17.05 -7.34 -62.91
C ALA A 343 -17.46 -5.86 -62.93
N ASP A 344 -16.53 -4.96 -62.60
CA ASP A 344 -15.72 -4.24 -63.59
C ASP A 344 -14.81 -3.21 -62.89
N ASP A 345 -13.67 -2.99 -63.52
CA ASP A 345 -12.60 -2.01 -63.35
C ASP A 345 -12.86 -0.77 -62.48
N SER A 346 -11.88 -0.40 -61.66
CA SER A 346 -11.23 0.93 -61.70
C SER A 346 -10.02 0.97 -60.76
N ASP A 347 -8.86 1.22 -61.34
CA ASP A 347 -7.64 1.66 -60.67
C ASP A 347 -7.91 2.94 -59.84
N ASP A 348 -7.51 2.98 -58.57
CA ASP A 348 -7.10 4.24 -57.95
C ASP A 348 -6.10 4.00 -56.81
N ASP A 349 -5.11 4.87 -56.80
CA ASP A 349 -3.86 4.81 -56.07
C ASP A 349 -4.05 5.16 -54.59
N GLY A 350 -3.62 4.28 -53.69
CA GLY A 350 -3.57 4.54 -52.26
C GLY A 350 -2.50 3.70 -51.59
N ALA A 351 -1.30 4.24 -51.47
CA ALA A 351 -0.25 3.70 -50.62
C ALA A 351 -0.69 3.85 -49.16
N ASP A 352 -1.32 2.80 -48.61
CA ASP A 352 -1.55 2.70 -47.18
C ASP A 352 -0.33 2.07 -46.54
N ASP A 353 0.33 2.88 -45.71
CA ASP A 353 1.38 2.51 -44.80
C ASP A 353 0.89 1.38 -43.89
N ASP A 354 1.50 0.20 -44.04
CA ASP A 354 1.52 -0.86 -43.04
C ASP A 354 2.21 -0.31 -41.78
N VAL A 355 1.47 0.41 -40.93
CA VAL A 355 1.85 0.65 -39.54
C VAL A 355 1.46 -0.63 -38.79
N PRO A 356 2.43 -1.46 -38.35
CA PRO A 356 2.10 -2.60 -37.51
C PRO A 356 1.53 -2.06 -36.20
N ASP A 357 0.28 -2.44 -35.95
CA ASP A 357 -0.42 -2.31 -34.69
C ASP A 357 0.40 -2.99 -33.59
N GLY A 358 1.24 -2.19 -32.93
CA GLY A 358 2.01 -2.54 -31.75
C GLY A 358 1.15 -2.38 -30.50
N GLY A 359 -0.02 -3.03 -30.48
CA GLY A 359 -0.88 -3.13 -29.32
C GLY A 359 -0.49 -4.33 -28.47
N GLY A 360 0.46 -4.14 -27.55
CA GLY A 360 0.79 -5.16 -26.55
C GLY A 360 2.11 -4.91 -25.85
N ASP A 361 2.17 -3.90 -24.98
CA ASP A 361 3.20 -3.79 -23.92
C ASP A 361 2.89 -2.72 -22.85
N ASP A 362 1.61 -2.35 -22.60
CA ASP A 362 1.27 -1.29 -21.62
C ASP A 362 0.97 -1.80 -20.20
N ASP A 363 0.96 -3.11 -19.94
CA ASP A 363 0.67 -3.66 -18.60
C ASP A 363 1.83 -3.50 -17.59
N HIS A 364 2.99 -2.98 -18.01
CA HIS A 364 4.14 -2.77 -17.13
C HIS A 364 4.19 -1.38 -16.46
N ASP A 365 3.43 -0.39 -16.94
CA ASP A 365 3.53 0.97 -16.41
C ASP A 365 2.71 1.17 -15.11
N ASP A 366 1.69 0.35 -14.87
CA ASP A 366 0.77 0.46 -13.72
C ASP A 366 1.48 0.19 -12.37
N GLY A 367 2.29 -0.87 -12.30
CA GLY A 367 3.04 -1.21 -11.08
C GLY A 367 4.03 -0.12 -10.64
N SER A 368 4.64 0.59 -11.60
CA SER A 368 5.59 1.68 -11.30
C SER A 368 4.90 2.91 -10.70
N GLN A 369 3.67 3.20 -11.16
CA GLN A 369 2.86 4.30 -10.66
C GLN A 369 2.37 4.02 -9.24
N HIS A 370 1.90 2.80 -8.97
CA HIS A 370 1.52 2.37 -7.63
C HIS A 370 2.67 2.49 -6.63
N ILE A 371 3.86 1.99 -6.98
CA ILE A 371 5.06 2.08 -6.13
C ILE A 371 5.38 3.54 -5.82
N THR A 372 5.35 4.39 -6.84
CA THR A 372 5.65 5.82 -6.70
C THR A 372 4.63 6.51 -5.78
N ARG A 373 3.34 6.21 -5.94
CA ARG A 373 2.27 6.77 -5.11
C ARG A 373 2.43 6.39 -3.64
N HIS A 374 2.59 5.11 -3.35
CA HIS A 374 2.71 4.64 -1.97
C HIS A 374 4.01 5.14 -1.31
N ALA A 375 5.13 5.12 -2.03
CA ALA A 375 6.37 5.73 -1.54
C ALA A 375 6.18 7.22 -1.23
N GLY A 376 5.46 7.95 -2.10
CA GLY A 376 5.06 9.33 -1.86
C GLY A 376 4.26 9.50 -0.57
N GLU A 377 3.20 8.72 -0.39
CA GLU A 377 2.34 8.75 0.81
C GLU A 377 3.12 8.47 2.10
N LEU A 378 4.01 7.46 2.09
CA LEU A 378 4.88 7.14 3.22
C LEU A 378 5.84 8.29 3.54
N LEU A 379 6.49 8.86 2.52
CA LEU A 379 7.42 9.98 2.71
C LEU A 379 6.70 11.23 3.22
N VAL A 380 5.48 11.49 2.76
CA VAL A 380 4.61 12.56 3.30
C VAL A 380 4.30 12.32 4.78
N ALA A 381 3.91 11.10 5.15
CA ALA A 381 3.63 10.74 6.53
C ALA A 381 4.86 10.94 7.43
N ARG A 382 6.03 10.47 6.99
CA ARG A 382 7.31 10.66 7.70
C ARG A 382 7.71 12.13 7.78
N GLY A 383 7.51 12.90 6.71
CA GLY A 383 7.75 14.34 6.68
C GLY A 383 6.92 15.07 7.73
N ARG A 384 5.61 14.80 7.79
CA ARG A 384 4.70 15.39 8.80
C ARG A 384 5.04 14.98 10.23
N ALA A 385 5.57 13.77 10.42
CA ALA A 385 6.03 13.28 11.71
C ALA A 385 7.42 13.84 12.13
N GLY A 386 8.12 14.56 11.23
CA GLY A 386 9.48 15.04 11.46
C GLY A 386 10.54 13.93 11.44
N LEU A 387 10.22 12.79 10.82
CA LEU A 387 11.07 11.60 10.73
C LEU A 387 11.82 11.49 9.39
N LEU A 388 11.53 12.37 8.43
CA LEU A 388 12.21 12.42 7.14
C LEU A 388 13.39 13.41 7.21
N ASP A 389 14.58 12.96 6.81
CA ASP A 389 15.79 13.80 6.80
C ASP A 389 15.56 15.04 5.91
N PRO A 390 15.82 16.27 6.41
CA PRO A 390 15.65 17.49 5.63
C PRO A 390 16.40 17.51 4.29
N ARG A 391 17.51 16.77 4.16
CA ARG A 391 18.26 16.63 2.90
C ARG A 391 17.45 15.96 1.79
N ALA A 392 16.38 15.23 2.13
CA ALA A 392 15.44 14.71 1.14
C ALA A 392 14.86 15.84 0.27
N ALA A 393 14.62 17.03 0.85
CA ALA A 393 14.12 18.17 0.09
C ALA A 393 15.08 18.60 -1.02
N ASP A 394 16.39 18.59 -0.77
CA ASP A 394 17.39 18.98 -1.76
C ASP A 394 17.49 17.97 -2.92
N ALA A 395 17.28 16.69 -2.64
CA ALA A 395 17.23 15.64 -3.67
C ALA A 395 15.94 15.69 -4.50
N LEU A 396 14.82 16.06 -3.88
CA LEU A 396 13.49 16.05 -4.52
C LEU A 396 13.20 17.35 -5.30
N ARG A 397 13.71 18.51 -4.85
CA ARG A 397 13.43 19.82 -5.48
C ARG A 397 13.74 19.86 -6.99
N PRO A 398 14.84 19.27 -7.51
CA PRO A 398 15.09 19.23 -8.96
C PRO A 398 14.01 18.51 -9.76
N LEU A 399 13.29 17.55 -9.14
CA LEU A 399 12.26 16.78 -9.82
C LEU A 399 11.03 17.63 -10.18
N LEU A 400 10.79 18.76 -9.49
CA LEU A 400 9.71 19.69 -9.83
C LEU A 400 9.86 20.29 -11.23
N ALA A 401 11.09 20.40 -11.75
CA ALA A 401 11.41 20.91 -13.07
C ALA A 401 11.41 19.84 -14.19
N THR A 402 11.12 18.58 -13.84
CA THR A 402 11.12 17.46 -14.81
C THR A 402 9.90 17.54 -15.73
N SER A 403 10.01 16.99 -16.95
CA SER A 403 8.96 16.96 -17.99
C SER A 403 7.59 16.49 -17.48
N GLN A 404 6.52 16.99 -18.12
CA GLN A 404 5.11 16.65 -17.83
C GLN A 404 4.81 15.14 -17.90
N ARG A 405 5.60 14.34 -18.65
CA ARG A 405 5.45 12.87 -18.70
C ARG A 405 5.51 12.19 -17.32
N PHE A 406 6.06 12.85 -16.29
CA PHE A 406 6.18 12.30 -14.93
C PHE A 406 5.36 13.08 -13.90
N GLU A 407 4.15 13.49 -14.25
CA GLU A 407 3.32 14.35 -13.41
C GLU A 407 3.00 13.73 -12.03
N HIS A 408 2.72 12.43 -11.96
CA HIS A 408 2.50 11.71 -10.69
C HIS A 408 3.70 11.84 -9.72
N ARG A 409 4.94 11.81 -10.23
CA ARG A 409 6.16 12.05 -9.43
C ARG A 409 6.21 13.48 -8.92
N ARG A 410 5.87 14.45 -9.77
CA ARG A 410 5.85 15.87 -9.38
C ARG A 410 4.80 16.13 -8.29
N ARG A 411 3.61 15.54 -8.41
CA ARG A 411 2.55 15.60 -7.38
C ARG A 411 3.05 15.04 -6.05
N ALA A 412 3.64 13.84 -6.04
CA ALA A 412 4.22 13.26 -4.83
C ALA A 412 5.33 14.14 -4.23
N VAL A 413 6.22 14.69 -5.05
CA VAL A 413 7.28 15.61 -4.60
C VAL A 413 6.70 16.87 -3.95
N VAL A 414 5.67 17.48 -4.56
CA VAL A 414 4.98 18.64 -3.99
C VAL A 414 4.44 18.32 -2.58
N ASP A 415 3.76 17.18 -2.44
CA ASP A 415 3.20 16.75 -1.15
C ASP A 415 4.31 16.52 -0.10
N ILE A 416 5.43 15.88 -0.48
CA ILE A 416 6.56 15.61 0.42
C ILE A 416 7.22 16.93 0.87
N LEU A 417 7.44 17.87 -0.05
CA LEU A 417 8.05 19.17 0.27
C LEU A 417 7.16 20.02 1.17
N GLY A 418 5.83 19.97 0.96
CA GLY A 418 4.85 20.56 1.87
C GLY A 418 4.93 19.95 3.27
N ALA A 419 4.94 18.62 3.36
CA ALA A 419 5.04 17.88 4.62
C ALA A 419 6.32 18.19 5.40
N LEU A 420 7.45 18.33 4.72
CA LEU A 420 8.74 18.75 5.28
C LEU A 420 8.76 20.23 5.71
N ARG A 421 7.79 21.02 5.25
CA ARG A 421 7.74 22.49 5.40
C ARG A 421 9.01 23.17 4.90
N ASP A 422 9.55 22.69 3.77
CA ASP A 422 10.81 23.19 3.22
C ASP A 422 10.65 24.58 2.59
N ARG A 423 11.07 25.61 3.31
CA ARG A 423 11.03 27.01 2.82
C ARG A 423 11.88 27.24 1.57
N ALA A 424 12.95 26.47 1.36
CA ALA A 424 13.78 26.64 0.17
C ALA A 424 13.06 26.21 -1.12
N SER A 425 11.98 25.43 -1.02
CA SER A 425 11.16 25.02 -2.16
C SER A 425 10.05 26.00 -2.56
N VAL A 426 9.78 27.04 -1.76
CA VAL A 426 8.69 28.01 -2.02
C VAL A 426 8.78 28.64 -3.41
N ALA A 427 9.97 29.07 -3.83
CA ALA A 427 10.15 29.67 -5.15
C ALA A 427 9.82 28.69 -6.30
N ALA A 428 10.22 27.42 -6.16
CA ALA A 428 9.92 26.40 -7.16
C ALA A 428 8.42 26.05 -7.20
N LEU A 429 7.76 25.98 -6.04
CA LEU A 429 6.31 25.74 -5.95
C LEU A 429 5.50 26.92 -6.51
N ILE A 430 5.93 28.17 -6.29
CA ILE A 430 5.32 29.35 -6.93
C ILE A 430 5.45 29.26 -8.45
N GLN A 431 6.64 28.89 -8.95
CA GLN A 431 6.88 28.71 -10.38
C GLN A 431 5.94 27.65 -10.99
N VAL A 432 5.67 26.56 -10.26
CA VAL A 432 4.69 25.54 -10.67
C VAL A 432 3.30 26.16 -10.87
N LEU A 433 2.83 26.99 -9.93
CA LEU A 433 1.52 27.66 -10.08
C LEU A 433 1.48 28.60 -11.28
N ASP A 434 2.56 29.34 -11.53
CA ASP A 434 2.64 30.33 -12.60
C ASP A 434 2.78 29.69 -14.00
N ASP A 435 3.49 28.56 -14.12
CA ASP A 435 3.76 27.89 -15.40
C ASP A 435 2.63 26.96 -15.87
N ASN A 436 1.63 26.68 -15.03
CA ASN A 436 0.57 25.72 -15.33
C ASN A 436 -0.83 26.36 -15.30
N PRO A 437 -1.11 27.45 -16.06
CA PRO A 437 -2.45 28.00 -16.12
C PRO A 437 -3.41 26.98 -16.76
N ILE A 438 -4.64 26.95 -16.26
CA ILE A 438 -5.73 26.17 -16.85
C ILE A 438 -6.42 27.05 -17.89
N THR A 439 -6.25 26.70 -19.17
CA THR A 439 -6.76 27.51 -20.29
C THR A 439 -7.95 26.87 -21.00
N SER A 440 -8.25 25.60 -20.70
CA SER A 440 -9.33 24.83 -21.31
C SER A 440 -9.88 23.79 -20.33
N PRO A 441 -11.07 23.20 -20.59
CA PRO A 441 -11.56 22.06 -19.82
C PRO A 441 -10.60 20.86 -19.84
N LEU A 442 -9.93 20.62 -20.98
CA LEU A 442 -8.99 19.51 -21.13
C LEU A 442 -7.73 19.70 -20.28
N ASP A 443 -7.26 20.95 -20.16
CA ASP A 443 -6.16 21.30 -19.25
C ASP A 443 -6.51 21.00 -17.79
N ALA A 444 -7.78 21.17 -17.41
CA ALA A 444 -8.24 21.00 -16.04
C ALA A 444 -8.04 19.57 -15.54
N ILE A 445 -8.36 18.58 -16.40
CA ILE A 445 -8.29 17.15 -16.08
C ILE A 445 -6.91 16.76 -15.53
N SER A 446 -5.84 17.31 -16.10
CA SER A 446 -4.47 17.04 -15.64
C SER A 446 -4.01 18.03 -14.57
N LYS A 447 -4.21 19.33 -14.78
CA LYS A 447 -3.53 20.37 -13.97
C LYS A 447 -4.24 20.71 -12.66
N GLU A 448 -5.54 20.51 -12.55
CA GLU A 448 -6.32 21.04 -11.43
C GLU A 448 -5.90 20.45 -10.08
N ASP A 449 -5.85 19.12 -9.96
CA ASP A 449 -5.35 18.41 -8.77
C ASP A 449 -3.89 18.82 -8.46
N PHE A 450 -3.05 18.94 -9.48
CA PHE A 450 -1.65 19.34 -9.29
C PHE A 450 -1.50 20.76 -8.73
N LEU A 451 -2.29 21.72 -9.22
CA LEU A 451 -2.35 23.08 -8.69
C LEU A 451 -2.91 23.11 -7.27
N ALA A 452 -3.97 22.34 -6.99
CA ALA A 452 -4.57 22.23 -5.67
C ALA A 452 -3.57 21.69 -4.62
N ARG A 453 -2.84 20.62 -4.95
CA ARG A 453 -1.75 20.07 -4.13
C ARG A 453 -0.61 21.06 -3.92
N THR A 454 -0.20 21.76 -4.98
CA THR A 454 0.84 22.79 -4.91
C THR A 454 0.45 23.93 -3.99
N ALA A 455 -0.80 24.41 -4.10
CA ALA A 455 -1.34 25.40 -3.19
C ALA A 455 -1.38 24.89 -1.74
N ALA A 456 -1.84 23.65 -1.52
CA ALA A 456 -1.86 23.03 -0.19
C ALA A 456 -0.45 22.94 0.42
N ALA A 457 0.55 22.50 -0.34
CA ALA A 457 1.95 22.43 0.10
C ALA A 457 2.50 23.82 0.49
N LEU A 458 2.23 24.86 -0.30
CA LEU A 458 2.57 26.24 0.05
C LEU A 458 1.89 26.69 1.35
N GLY A 459 0.64 26.27 1.57
CA GLY A 459 -0.10 26.49 2.81
C GLY A 459 0.50 25.78 4.03
N GLU A 460 1.01 24.54 3.85
CA GLU A 460 1.71 23.79 4.90
C GLU A 460 3.05 24.44 5.29
N ILE A 461 3.77 25.00 4.32
CA ILE A 461 5.01 25.78 4.55
C ILE A 461 4.68 27.12 5.24
N GLY A 462 3.60 27.79 4.81
CA GLY A 462 3.13 29.04 5.39
C GLY A 462 4.06 30.23 5.15
N ASP A 463 4.79 30.26 4.03
CA ASP A 463 5.70 31.37 3.72
C ASP A 463 4.96 32.56 3.08
N PRO A 464 5.07 33.79 3.63
CA PRO A 464 4.42 34.98 3.08
C PRO A 464 4.78 35.29 1.62
N ALA A 465 5.92 34.80 1.10
CA ALA A 465 6.29 34.99 -0.30
C ALA A 465 5.30 34.36 -1.29
N ALA A 466 4.50 33.37 -0.85
CA ALA A 466 3.49 32.70 -1.67
C ALA A 466 2.19 33.51 -1.85
N ILE A 467 1.95 34.52 -1.00
CA ILE A 467 0.69 35.29 -0.96
C ILE A 467 0.27 35.81 -2.34
N PRO A 468 1.13 36.47 -3.15
CA PRO A 468 0.72 37.00 -4.45
C PRO A 468 0.30 35.92 -5.46
N ALA A 469 0.96 34.75 -5.46
CA ALA A 469 0.64 33.65 -6.37
C ALA A 469 -0.67 32.96 -5.96
N LEU A 470 -0.85 32.69 -4.67
CA LEU A 470 -2.09 32.12 -4.15
C LEU A 470 -3.28 33.05 -4.37
N ALA A 471 -3.13 34.36 -4.19
CA ALA A 471 -4.18 35.34 -4.46
C ALA A 471 -4.62 35.34 -5.94
N ARG A 472 -3.66 35.21 -6.88
CA ARG A 472 -3.98 35.07 -8.31
C ARG A 472 -4.75 33.79 -8.60
N LEU A 473 -4.36 32.67 -7.99
CA LEU A 473 -5.04 31.38 -8.19
C LEU A 473 -6.47 31.39 -7.63
N VAL A 474 -6.70 32.03 -6.47
CA VAL A 474 -8.06 32.23 -5.93
C VAL A 474 -8.92 33.07 -6.87
N ALA A 475 -8.34 34.13 -7.43
CA ALA A 475 -9.02 35.05 -8.36
C ALA A 475 -8.99 34.57 -9.82
N ALA A 476 -8.48 33.37 -10.11
CA ALA A 476 -8.38 32.85 -11.47
C ALA A 476 -9.77 32.75 -12.09
N PRO A 477 -10.00 33.22 -13.33
CA PRO A 477 -11.30 33.16 -13.99
C PRO A 477 -11.63 31.75 -14.49
N GLY A 478 -12.90 31.48 -14.76
CA GLY A 478 -13.36 30.26 -15.43
C GLY A 478 -13.88 29.16 -14.51
N GLU A 479 -14.34 28.06 -15.08
CA GLU A 479 -15.07 27.01 -14.36
C GLU A 479 -14.20 25.81 -13.96
N HIS A 480 -12.89 25.91 -14.16
CA HIS A 480 -11.98 24.76 -14.10
C HIS A 480 -10.96 24.90 -12.97
N HIS A 481 -11.34 25.54 -11.86
CA HIS A 481 -10.48 25.77 -10.70
C HIS A 481 -11.21 25.46 -9.39
N ASP A 482 -12.16 24.54 -9.44
CA ASP A 482 -13.01 24.18 -8.30
C ASP A 482 -12.21 23.52 -7.18
N GLU A 483 -11.19 22.71 -7.47
CA GLU A 483 -10.32 22.16 -6.43
C GLU A 483 -9.19 23.13 -6.05
N ALA A 484 -8.66 23.84 -7.03
CA ALA A 484 -7.50 24.72 -6.85
C ALA A 484 -7.85 25.99 -6.04
N ARG A 485 -9.02 26.61 -6.24
CA ARG A 485 -9.41 27.85 -5.53
C ARG A 485 -9.56 27.64 -4.02
N PRO A 486 -10.31 26.64 -3.51
CA PRO A 486 -10.42 26.42 -2.07
C PRO A 486 -9.08 26.05 -1.43
N ALA A 487 -8.23 25.28 -2.13
CA ALA A 487 -6.89 24.96 -1.65
C ALA A 487 -6.04 26.23 -1.53
N ALA A 488 -6.04 27.08 -2.56
CA ALA A 488 -5.33 28.35 -2.57
C ALA A 488 -5.83 29.35 -1.52
N ALA A 489 -7.14 29.45 -1.32
CA ALA A 489 -7.72 30.33 -0.32
C ALA A 489 -7.37 29.89 1.12
N ASN A 490 -7.37 28.57 1.38
CA ASN A 490 -6.90 28.02 2.66
C ASN A 490 -5.40 28.27 2.86
N ALA A 491 -4.58 28.01 1.83
CA ALA A 491 -3.15 28.26 1.89
C ALA A 491 -2.81 29.73 2.13
N LEU A 492 -3.56 30.63 1.50
CA LEU A 492 -3.46 32.07 1.69
C LEU A 492 -3.74 32.47 3.14
N ALA A 493 -4.76 31.87 3.77
CA ALA A 493 -5.04 32.09 5.20
C ALA A 493 -3.87 31.64 6.08
N SER A 494 -3.26 30.48 5.80
CA SER A 494 -2.07 30.00 6.52
C SER A 494 -0.87 30.93 6.36
N CYS A 495 -0.59 31.42 5.14
CA CYS A 495 0.50 32.36 4.89
C CYS A 495 0.28 33.72 5.58
N LEU A 496 -0.96 34.22 5.58
CA LEU A 496 -1.32 35.44 6.32
C LEU A 496 -1.18 35.27 7.83
N ALA A 497 -1.55 34.10 8.37
CA ALA A 497 -1.38 33.80 9.79
C ALA A 497 0.10 33.84 10.22
N ALA A 498 1.01 33.45 9.32
CA ALA A 498 2.47 33.51 9.53
C ALA A 498 3.07 34.91 9.29
N THR A 499 2.31 35.84 8.70
CA THR A 499 2.77 37.20 8.38
C THR A 499 2.71 38.11 9.61
N LEU A 500 3.75 38.95 9.78
CA LEU A 500 3.76 40.02 10.79
C LEU A 500 2.78 41.12 10.41
N GLU A 501 2.07 41.69 11.38
CA GLU A 501 1.09 42.77 11.14
C GLU A 501 1.73 43.99 10.43
N PRO A 502 0.99 44.68 9.53
CA PRO A 502 -0.43 44.48 9.23
C PRO A 502 -0.68 43.34 8.22
N ARG A 503 -1.66 42.50 8.53
CA ARG A 503 -2.16 41.47 7.59
C ARG A 503 -3.20 42.10 6.67
N ASP A 504 -3.15 41.84 5.38
CA ASP A 504 -4.17 42.32 4.45
C ASP A 504 -4.25 41.43 3.21
N VAL A 505 -5.38 41.50 2.53
CA VAL A 505 -5.65 40.85 1.23
C VAL A 505 -6.45 41.80 0.37
N ASP A 506 -6.26 41.74 -0.95
CA ASP A 506 -7.06 42.52 -1.90
C ASP A 506 -8.55 42.12 -1.80
N ASP A 507 -9.43 43.11 -1.87
CA ASP A 507 -10.88 42.90 -1.91
C ASP A 507 -11.30 42.03 -3.09
N ALA A 508 -10.57 42.12 -4.22
CA ALA A 508 -10.82 41.28 -5.39
C ALA A 508 -10.74 39.79 -5.07
N VAL A 509 -9.91 39.37 -4.12
CA VAL A 509 -9.79 37.96 -3.70
C VAL A 509 -11.03 37.54 -2.92
N LEU A 510 -11.49 38.37 -1.98
CA LEU A 510 -12.70 38.10 -1.20
C LEU A 510 -13.93 38.08 -2.12
N ASP A 511 -14.00 39.02 -3.05
CA ASP A 511 -15.11 39.14 -3.99
C ASP A 511 -15.13 37.94 -4.96
N ALA A 512 -13.98 37.48 -5.45
CA ALA A 512 -13.89 36.28 -6.30
C ALA A 512 -14.39 35.01 -5.60
N ILE A 513 -14.07 34.83 -4.30
CA ILE A 513 -14.59 33.71 -3.51
C ILE A 513 -16.12 33.78 -3.41
N LEU A 514 -16.66 34.95 -3.07
CA LEU A 514 -18.12 35.13 -2.92
C LEU A 514 -18.86 35.01 -4.24
N GLU A 515 -18.26 35.43 -5.36
CA GLU A 515 -18.81 35.24 -6.71
C GLU A 515 -18.88 33.76 -7.05
N THR A 516 -17.79 33.02 -6.84
CA THR A 516 -17.75 31.57 -7.09
C THR A 516 -18.81 30.82 -6.28
N ILE A 517 -18.99 31.18 -5.01
CA ILE A 517 -20.04 30.63 -4.14
C ILE A 517 -21.45 30.90 -4.72
N ARG A 518 -21.67 32.08 -5.31
CA ARG A 518 -22.97 32.48 -5.87
C ARG A 518 -23.27 31.82 -7.23
N GLU A 519 -22.26 31.66 -8.07
CA GLU A 519 -22.42 31.18 -9.45
C GLU A 519 -22.55 29.66 -9.55
N ARG A 520 -21.77 28.88 -8.80
CA ARG A 520 -21.61 27.44 -9.07
C ARG A 520 -22.76 26.58 -8.55
N GLY A 521 -23.45 27.00 -7.49
CA GLY A 521 -24.53 26.21 -6.87
C GLY A 521 -24.11 24.83 -6.33
N ASP A 522 -22.82 24.49 -6.38
CA ASP A 522 -22.23 23.26 -5.88
C ASP A 522 -22.02 23.36 -4.36
N GLY A 523 -22.72 22.51 -3.63
CA GLY A 523 -22.68 22.45 -2.17
C GLY A 523 -21.28 22.21 -1.59
N PRO A 524 -20.59 21.12 -1.96
CA PRO A 524 -19.21 20.85 -1.55
C PRO A 524 -18.21 21.98 -1.84
N LEU A 525 -18.22 22.54 -3.06
CA LEU A 525 -17.33 23.64 -3.43
C LEU A 525 -17.66 24.89 -2.60
N ALA A 526 -18.94 25.24 -2.50
CA ALA A 526 -19.39 26.36 -1.69
C ALA A 526 -18.97 26.16 -0.23
N ALA A 527 -19.10 24.96 0.33
CA ALA A 527 -18.69 24.66 1.70
C ALA A 527 -17.18 24.89 1.91
N ALA A 528 -16.35 24.39 1.01
CA ALA A 528 -14.90 24.56 1.07
C ALA A 528 -14.50 26.04 1.00
N LEU A 529 -15.14 26.81 0.10
CA LEU A 529 -14.91 28.24 -0.07
C LEU A 529 -15.40 29.07 1.12
N HIS A 530 -16.55 28.75 1.71
CA HIS A 530 -17.03 29.42 2.91
C HIS A 530 -16.03 29.25 4.07
N LEU A 531 -15.57 28.02 4.34
CA LEU A 531 -14.57 27.78 5.39
C LEU A 531 -13.27 28.54 5.13
N ALA A 532 -12.79 28.54 3.89
CA ALA A 532 -11.59 29.28 3.51
C ALA A 532 -11.77 30.80 3.69
N TYR A 533 -12.93 31.34 3.30
CA TYR A 533 -13.29 32.75 3.49
C TYR A 533 -13.28 33.14 4.97
N GLY A 534 -13.90 32.33 5.83
CA GLY A 534 -13.92 32.55 7.28
C GLY A 534 -12.52 32.58 7.88
N ARG A 535 -11.66 31.63 7.51
CA ARG A 535 -10.26 31.57 7.95
C ARG A 535 -9.45 32.77 7.46
N LEU A 536 -9.63 33.20 6.21
CA LEU A 536 -9.02 34.42 5.67
C LEU A 536 -9.45 35.66 6.47
N ALA A 537 -10.76 35.85 6.65
CA ALA A 537 -11.32 36.97 7.41
C ALA A 537 -10.80 37.01 8.85
N GLN A 538 -10.62 35.85 9.49
CA GLN A 538 -10.06 35.73 10.83
C GLN A 538 -8.61 36.26 10.92
N GLN A 539 -7.83 36.21 9.84
CA GLN A 539 -6.48 36.77 9.84
C GLN A 539 -6.45 38.28 9.61
N LEU A 540 -7.54 38.89 9.13
CA LEU A 540 -7.59 40.32 8.84
C LEU A 540 -7.71 41.18 10.11
N PRO A 541 -7.24 42.44 10.07
CA PRO A 541 -7.46 43.43 11.10
C PRO A 541 -8.96 43.65 11.37
N ALA A 542 -9.31 43.99 12.62
CA ALA A 542 -10.71 44.14 13.06
C ALA A 542 -11.65 44.91 12.09
N PRO A 543 -11.29 46.09 11.52
CA PRO A 543 -12.20 46.78 10.60
C PRO A 543 -12.40 46.03 9.27
N ARG A 544 -11.32 45.44 8.71
CA ARG A 544 -11.37 44.64 7.48
C ARG A 544 -12.15 43.35 7.69
N ARG A 545 -11.95 42.71 8.85
CA ARG A 545 -12.70 41.52 9.27
C ARG A 545 -14.19 41.80 9.41
N ALA A 546 -14.58 42.91 10.04
CA ALA A 546 -15.99 43.30 10.18
C ALA A 546 -16.66 43.58 8.82
N GLU A 547 -15.91 44.11 7.85
CA GLU A 547 -16.37 44.29 6.48
C GLU A 547 -16.56 42.93 5.77
N ALA A 548 -15.57 42.04 5.85
CA ALA A 548 -15.65 40.69 5.30
C ALA A 548 -16.85 39.91 5.89
N HIS A 549 -17.09 40.02 7.20
CA HIS A 549 -18.27 39.46 7.84
C HIS A 549 -19.57 40.01 7.26
N ARG A 550 -19.66 41.34 7.01
CA ARG A 550 -20.86 41.95 6.42
C ARG A 550 -21.13 41.40 5.02
N ARG A 551 -20.10 41.33 4.17
CA ARG A 551 -20.21 40.76 2.81
C ARG A 551 -20.66 39.29 2.85
N LEU A 552 -20.17 38.51 3.81
CA LEU A 552 -20.56 37.10 3.98
C LEU A 552 -22.01 36.95 4.47
N VAL A 553 -22.54 37.88 5.26
CA VAL A 553 -23.96 37.86 5.67
C VAL A 553 -24.88 38.09 4.46
N GLU A 554 -24.44 38.89 3.50
CA GLU A 554 -25.20 39.23 2.29
C GLU A 554 -25.29 38.07 1.28
N THR A 555 -24.50 36.99 1.44
CA THR A 555 -24.66 35.80 0.59
C THR A 555 -25.89 34.98 0.98
N THR A 556 -26.68 34.63 -0.04
CA THR A 556 -27.87 33.77 0.09
C THR A 556 -27.46 32.36 0.51
N LEU A 557 -28.29 31.70 1.34
CA LEU A 557 -28.09 30.30 1.71
C LEU A 557 -28.22 29.39 0.48
N ALA A 558 -27.31 28.42 0.36
CA ALA A 558 -27.53 27.26 -0.50
C ALA A 558 -28.78 26.53 0.04
N ARG A 559 -29.88 26.56 -0.71
CA ARG A 559 -31.11 25.89 -0.31
C ARG A 559 -30.81 24.40 -0.20
N ASP A 560 -31.08 23.84 0.98
CA ASP A 560 -31.11 22.41 1.30
C ASP A 560 -29.75 21.66 1.38
N ASP A 561 -28.59 22.33 1.29
CA ASP A 561 -27.29 21.67 1.50
C ASP A 561 -26.76 21.85 2.94
N THR A 562 -26.85 20.80 3.76
CA THR A 562 -26.40 20.82 5.16
C THR A 562 -24.89 21.12 5.31
N PRO A 563 -23.96 20.46 4.59
CA PRO A 563 -22.53 20.80 4.63
C PRO A 563 -22.19 22.26 4.31
N ALA A 564 -22.78 22.83 3.25
CA ALA A 564 -22.56 24.23 2.84
C ALA A 564 -23.12 25.20 3.89
N ASN A 565 -24.28 24.91 4.45
CA ASN A 565 -24.86 25.69 5.53
C ASN A 565 -24.01 25.64 6.81
N LEU A 566 -23.47 24.47 7.16
CA LEU A 566 -22.55 24.33 8.31
C LEU A 566 -21.30 25.19 8.08
N ALA A 567 -20.67 25.04 6.91
CA ALA A 567 -19.47 25.78 6.53
C ALA A 567 -19.69 27.30 6.57
N ARG A 568 -20.83 27.79 6.06
CA ARG A 568 -21.18 29.21 6.10
C ARG A 568 -21.34 29.74 7.53
N GLU A 569 -22.08 29.04 8.38
CA GLU A 569 -22.29 29.47 9.77
C GLU A 569 -20.97 29.47 10.56
N VAL A 570 -20.09 28.49 10.33
CA VAL A 570 -18.73 28.48 10.89
C VAL A 570 -17.92 29.65 10.37
N ALA A 571 -17.99 29.95 9.07
CA ALA A 571 -17.30 31.08 8.47
C ALA A 571 -17.76 32.43 9.03
N LEU A 572 -19.06 32.60 9.30
CA LEU A 572 -19.61 33.77 9.99
C LEU A 572 -19.05 33.92 11.40
N VAL A 573 -18.93 32.81 12.16
CA VAL A 573 -18.29 32.83 13.49
C VAL A 573 -16.82 33.26 13.38
N LEU A 574 -16.07 32.71 12.44
CA LEU A 574 -14.64 33.04 12.24
C LEU A 574 -14.41 34.50 11.81
N ALA A 575 -15.28 35.02 10.94
CA ALA A 575 -15.24 36.41 10.50
C ALA A 575 -15.82 37.38 11.56
N GLY A 576 -16.56 36.88 12.55
CA GLY A 576 -17.17 37.69 13.60
C GLY A 576 -16.19 38.13 14.69
N THR A 577 -16.70 38.97 15.60
CA THR A 577 -16.05 39.27 16.89
C THR A 577 -16.65 38.47 18.06
N GLY A 578 -17.74 37.74 17.79
CA GLY A 578 -18.48 36.98 18.79
C GLY A 578 -17.82 35.63 19.07
N THR A 579 -17.64 35.30 20.35
CA THR A 579 -17.38 33.94 20.80
C THR A 579 -18.63 33.08 20.63
N ILE A 580 -18.50 31.80 20.27
CA ILE A 580 -19.63 30.83 20.17
C ILE A 580 -20.50 30.85 21.45
N THR A 581 -19.88 31.14 22.60
CA THR A 581 -20.51 31.22 23.92
C THR A 581 -21.47 32.41 24.12
N GLY A 582 -21.45 33.42 23.25
CA GLY A 582 -22.26 34.64 23.39
C GLY A 582 -23.71 34.51 22.92
N SER A 583 -24.01 33.51 22.08
CA SER A 583 -25.35 33.18 21.60
C SER A 583 -25.61 31.69 21.82
N ALA A 584 -26.24 31.35 22.95
CA ALA A 584 -26.50 29.95 23.33
C ALA A 584 -27.21 29.15 22.21
N GLY A 585 -28.07 29.81 21.42
CA GLY A 585 -28.77 29.19 20.30
C GLY A 585 -27.87 28.86 19.09
N THR A 586 -26.91 29.74 18.75
CA THR A 586 -26.00 29.53 17.61
C THR A 586 -25.07 28.35 17.86
N GLY A 587 -24.47 28.28 19.05
CA GLY A 587 -23.59 27.16 19.41
C GLY A 587 -24.30 25.81 19.41
N GLN A 588 -25.53 25.73 19.95
CA GLN A 588 -26.31 24.48 19.93
C GLN A 588 -26.67 24.05 18.51
N ARG A 589 -27.09 24.99 17.66
CA ARG A 589 -27.38 24.72 16.24
C ARG A 589 -26.15 24.20 15.49
N LEU A 590 -24.99 24.86 15.66
CA LEU A 590 -23.74 24.43 15.03
C LEU A 590 -23.31 23.03 15.49
N ARG A 591 -23.42 22.71 16.78
CA ARG A 591 -23.14 21.35 17.28
C ARG A 591 -24.07 20.31 16.67
N ALA A 592 -25.35 20.64 16.49
CA ALA A 592 -26.30 19.74 15.84
C ALA A 592 -25.92 19.49 14.37
N MET A 593 -25.54 20.54 13.64
CA MET A 593 -25.08 20.43 12.24
C MET A 593 -23.74 19.69 12.11
N VAL A 594 -22.81 19.90 13.03
CA VAL A 594 -21.54 19.15 13.09
C VAL A 594 -21.81 17.67 13.35
N ARG A 595 -22.64 17.34 14.37
CA ARG A 595 -23.04 15.95 14.61
C ARG A 595 -23.67 15.34 13.37
N GLU A 596 -24.62 16.03 12.74
CA GLU A 596 -25.25 15.56 11.51
C GLU A 596 -24.21 15.30 10.42
N GLY A 597 -23.33 16.25 10.11
CA GLY A 597 -22.29 16.08 9.08
C GLY A 597 -21.24 15.03 9.40
N LEU A 598 -20.97 14.75 10.69
CA LEU A 598 -20.04 13.71 11.13
C LEU A 598 -20.67 12.33 11.25
N THR A 599 -22.00 12.17 11.29
CA THR A 599 -22.64 10.86 11.54
C THR A 599 -23.67 10.44 10.50
N ARG A 600 -24.14 11.37 9.65
CA ARG A 600 -25.15 11.07 8.64
C ARG A 600 -24.49 10.41 7.43
N VAL A 601 -24.98 9.24 7.06
CA VAL A 601 -24.61 8.56 5.82
C VAL A 601 -25.51 9.11 4.70
N ALA A 602 -24.88 9.55 3.60
CA ALA A 602 -25.56 10.08 2.43
C ALA A 602 -26.04 8.94 1.51
N TYR A 603 -26.54 9.31 0.32
CA TYR A 603 -27.00 8.33 -0.67
C TYR A 603 -25.87 7.43 -1.16
N ASP A 604 -24.65 7.95 -1.28
CA ASP A 604 -23.46 7.21 -1.70
C ASP A 604 -22.26 7.47 -0.76
N HIS A 605 -21.23 6.62 -0.88
CA HIS A 605 -20.00 6.68 -0.07
C HIS A 605 -19.28 8.02 -0.25
N ASP A 606 -19.07 8.48 -1.48
CA ASP A 606 -18.33 9.71 -1.80
C ASP A 606 -18.98 10.95 -1.20
N THR A 607 -20.29 11.10 -1.33
CA THR A 607 -21.06 12.19 -0.75
C THR A 607 -20.99 12.16 0.78
N THR A 608 -20.94 10.96 1.37
CA THR A 608 -20.72 10.78 2.82
C THR A 608 -19.32 11.24 3.21
N LEU A 609 -18.28 10.80 2.50
CA LEU A 609 -16.90 11.21 2.73
C LEU A 609 -16.73 12.73 2.62
N ARG A 610 -17.33 13.35 1.60
CA ARG A 610 -17.30 14.80 1.39
C ARG A 610 -17.92 15.53 2.57
N SER A 611 -19.10 15.10 3.03
CA SER A 611 -19.80 15.68 4.17
C SER A 611 -18.97 15.59 5.46
N ILE A 612 -18.40 14.41 5.73
CA ILE A 612 -17.52 14.18 6.89
C ILE A 612 -16.28 15.08 6.81
N ARG A 613 -15.62 15.17 5.65
CA ARG A 613 -14.43 16.01 5.45
C ARG A 613 -14.74 17.50 5.67
N ILE A 614 -15.89 17.98 5.22
CA ILE A 614 -16.34 19.36 5.47
C ILE A 614 -16.58 19.58 6.98
N ALA A 615 -17.30 18.67 7.63
CA ALA A 615 -17.57 18.75 9.06
C ALA A 615 -16.28 18.69 9.91
N LEU A 616 -15.32 17.84 9.55
CA LEU A 616 -14.01 17.79 10.19
C LEU A 616 -13.23 19.10 10.00
N ARG A 617 -13.24 19.71 8.81
CA ARG A 617 -12.60 21.02 8.58
C ARG A 617 -13.27 22.16 9.37
N ALA A 618 -14.58 22.10 9.55
CA ALA A 618 -15.31 23.02 10.43
C ALA A 618 -14.84 22.86 11.89
N VAL A 619 -14.76 21.63 12.39
CA VAL A 619 -14.31 21.30 13.74
C VAL A 619 -12.83 21.65 13.94
N GLU A 620 -11.95 21.45 12.96
CA GLU A 620 -10.55 21.89 13.03
C GLU A 620 -10.44 23.40 13.30
N SER A 621 -11.39 24.18 12.79
CA SER A 621 -11.43 25.63 12.98
C SER A 621 -12.05 26.02 14.33
N LEU A 622 -12.98 25.22 14.84
CA LEU A 622 -13.73 25.42 16.10
C LEU A 622 -13.90 24.07 16.84
N PRO A 623 -12.85 23.55 17.52
CA PRO A 623 -12.85 22.20 18.08
C PRO A 623 -13.96 21.95 19.11
N GLU A 624 -14.39 22.99 19.82
CA GLU A 624 -15.46 22.95 20.83
C GLU A 624 -16.87 22.60 20.29
N LEU A 625 -17.01 22.51 18.96
CA LEU A 625 -18.25 22.09 18.31
C LEU A 625 -18.41 20.56 18.27
N ALA A 626 -17.33 19.79 18.37
CA ALA A 626 -17.41 18.33 18.29
C ALA A 626 -17.62 17.68 19.67
N ASP A 627 -18.49 16.67 19.70
CA ASP A 627 -18.53 15.70 20.79
C ASP A 627 -17.42 14.65 20.55
N PRO A 628 -16.52 14.37 21.51
CA PRO A 628 -15.52 13.32 21.36
C PRO A 628 -16.10 11.95 20.96
N ALA A 629 -17.35 11.65 21.33
CA ALA A 629 -18.02 10.41 20.92
C ALA A 629 -18.26 10.35 19.40
N ASP A 630 -18.62 11.48 18.79
CA ASP A 630 -18.88 11.60 17.35
C ASP A 630 -17.56 11.51 16.54
N LEU A 631 -16.40 11.80 17.14
CA LEU A 631 -15.08 11.64 16.51
C LEU A 631 -14.50 10.23 16.69
N ALA A 632 -14.85 9.56 17.80
CA ALA A 632 -14.24 8.27 18.16
C ALA A 632 -14.50 7.18 17.11
N TRP A 633 -15.64 7.19 16.42
CA TRP A 633 -15.94 6.21 15.39
C TRP A 633 -15.16 6.48 14.09
N LEU A 634 -14.92 7.75 13.75
CA LEU A 634 -14.11 8.18 12.59
C LEU A 634 -12.64 7.79 12.72
N THR A 635 -12.14 7.51 13.93
CA THR A 635 -10.79 6.95 14.11
C THR A 635 -10.63 5.52 13.53
N ARG A 636 -11.73 4.90 13.11
CA ARG A 636 -11.80 3.51 12.62
C ARG A 636 -12.23 3.43 11.15
N PHE A 637 -12.36 4.58 10.50
CA PHE A 637 -12.73 4.70 9.10
C PHE A 637 -11.64 4.11 8.20
N ALA A 638 -11.93 3.66 6.97
CA ALA A 638 -10.90 3.08 6.09
C ALA A 638 -9.99 4.15 5.47
N GLU A 639 -10.49 5.37 5.39
CA GLU A 639 -9.88 6.54 4.81
C GLU A 639 -8.84 7.12 5.79
N PRO A 640 -7.53 7.05 5.46
CA PRO A 640 -6.46 7.45 6.37
C PRO A 640 -6.52 8.95 6.72
N ASP A 641 -6.96 9.80 5.80
CA ASP A 641 -7.08 11.25 6.01
C ASP A 641 -8.15 11.58 7.07
N ILE A 642 -9.30 10.91 7.00
CA ILE A 642 -10.39 11.06 7.98
C ILE A 642 -9.93 10.60 9.37
N ARG A 643 -9.31 9.42 9.46
CA ARG A 643 -8.78 8.90 10.73
C ARG A 643 -7.76 9.85 11.35
N ALA A 644 -6.79 10.29 10.56
CA ALA A 644 -5.71 11.16 11.04
C ALA A 644 -6.25 12.49 11.59
N ARG A 645 -7.21 13.11 10.89
CA ARG A 645 -7.89 14.34 11.35
C ARG A 645 -8.68 14.11 12.63
N ALA A 646 -9.46 13.03 12.71
CA ALA A 646 -10.21 12.70 13.92
C ALA A 646 -9.29 12.51 15.14
N HIS A 647 -8.18 11.79 14.98
CA HIS A 647 -7.17 11.64 16.04
C HIS A 647 -6.55 12.97 16.45
N ALA A 648 -6.20 13.84 15.50
CA ALA A 648 -5.64 15.15 15.78
C ALA A 648 -6.60 16.03 16.58
N ILE A 649 -7.88 16.08 16.20
CA ILE A 649 -8.91 16.85 16.91
C ILE A 649 -9.12 16.28 18.31
N LEU A 650 -9.22 14.95 18.46
CA LEU A 650 -9.33 14.30 19.78
C LEU A 650 -8.15 14.63 20.69
N ALA A 651 -6.94 14.67 20.15
CA ALA A 651 -5.75 15.09 20.90
C ALA A 651 -5.85 16.55 21.33
N GLN A 652 -6.29 17.47 20.44
CA GLN A 652 -6.51 18.88 20.77
C GLN A 652 -7.57 19.07 21.88
N LEU A 653 -8.60 18.22 21.90
CA LEU A 653 -9.65 18.21 22.93
C LEU A 653 -9.19 17.54 24.25
N GLY A 654 -7.93 17.10 24.36
CA GLY A 654 -7.41 16.44 25.55
C GLY A 654 -7.98 15.03 25.78
N ARG A 655 -8.42 14.36 24.71
CA ARG A 655 -8.99 13.01 24.68
C ARG A 655 -8.30 12.12 23.63
N PRO A 656 -6.95 12.03 23.61
CA PRO A 656 -6.27 11.23 22.60
C PRO A 656 -6.71 9.76 22.69
N LEU A 657 -7.00 9.17 21.53
CA LEU A 657 -7.21 7.73 21.38
C LEU A 657 -5.96 7.10 20.76
N PRO A 658 -5.61 5.85 21.13
CA PRO A 658 -4.54 5.11 20.45
C PRO A 658 -4.91 4.93 18.99
N ALA A 659 -3.92 4.95 18.10
CA ALA A 659 -4.12 4.67 16.68
C ALA A 659 -4.80 3.31 16.52
N ALA A 660 -5.83 3.24 15.69
CA ALA A 660 -6.48 1.98 15.36
C ALA A 660 -5.48 1.07 14.64
N GLN A 661 -5.39 -0.20 15.06
CA GLN A 661 -4.62 -1.18 14.30
C GLN A 661 -5.33 -1.43 12.96
N VAL A 662 -4.54 -1.47 11.90
CA VAL A 662 -5.00 -1.67 10.52
C VAL A 662 -4.57 -3.07 10.08
N PHE A 663 -5.51 -3.86 9.58
CA PHE A 663 -5.25 -5.20 9.07
C PHE A 663 -5.67 -5.31 7.61
N ASP A 664 -4.71 -5.55 6.72
CA ASP A 664 -4.98 -6.03 5.37
C ASP A 664 -5.04 -7.58 5.33
N ARG A 665 -5.16 -8.16 4.13
CA ARG A 665 -5.21 -9.62 3.96
C ARG A 665 -3.90 -10.31 4.35
N ARG A 666 -2.72 -9.70 4.15
CA ARG A 666 -1.42 -10.29 4.50
C ARG A 666 -1.22 -10.25 6.00
N ALA A 667 -1.48 -9.11 6.63
CA ALA A 667 -1.47 -8.96 8.08
C ALA A 667 -2.43 -9.94 8.74
N ALA A 668 -3.63 -10.18 8.16
CA ALA A 668 -4.53 -11.22 8.65
C ALA A 668 -3.93 -12.64 8.54
N ARG A 669 -3.21 -12.94 7.46
CA ARG A 669 -2.59 -14.26 7.20
C ARG A 669 -1.47 -14.61 8.18
N THR A 670 -0.73 -13.63 8.70
CA THR A 670 0.37 -13.89 9.65
C THR A 670 -0.12 -14.19 11.07
N LEU A 671 -1.39 -13.91 11.37
CA LEU A 671 -1.97 -14.15 12.69
C LEU A 671 -2.24 -15.63 12.93
N ASP A 672 -2.01 -16.08 14.16
CA ASP A 672 -2.54 -17.36 14.63
C ASP A 672 -4.08 -17.32 14.76
N ASP A 673 -4.70 -18.50 14.75
CA ASP A 673 -6.16 -18.63 14.73
C ASP A 673 -6.85 -18.03 15.97
N ALA A 674 -6.21 -18.08 17.15
CA ALA A 674 -6.78 -17.54 18.38
C ALA A 674 -6.74 -16.00 18.38
N THR A 675 -5.64 -15.43 17.92
CA THR A 675 -5.46 -13.99 17.75
C THR A 675 -6.42 -13.45 16.69
N LEU A 676 -6.55 -14.13 15.55
CA LEU A 676 -7.47 -13.77 14.47
C LEU A 676 -8.93 -13.74 14.97
N ALA A 677 -9.40 -14.79 15.66
CA ALA A 677 -10.76 -14.86 16.20
C ALA A 677 -11.04 -13.77 17.25
N ARG A 678 -10.06 -13.44 18.10
CA ARG A 678 -10.17 -12.34 19.07
C ARG A 678 -10.31 -10.99 18.37
N LEU A 679 -9.43 -10.68 17.41
CA LEU A 679 -9.38 -9.39 16.72
C LEU A 679 -10.65 -9.11 15.90
N ILE A 680 -11.27 -10.11 15.27
CA ILE A 680 -12.56 -9.93 14.59
C ILE A 680 -13.63 -9.35 15.54
N GLY A 681 -13.58 -9.72 16.82
CA GLY A 681 -14.51 -9.24 17.84
C GLY A 681 -14.22 -7.83 18.36
N GLU A 682 -13.12 -7.21 17.95
CA GLU A 682 -12.73 -5.88 18.41
C GLU A 682 -13.33 -4.80 17.50
N PRO A 683 -14.25 -3.97 17.99
CA PRO A 683 -14.95 -2.97 17.17
C PRO A 683 -14.05 -1.78 16.81
N GLY A 684 -12.81 -1.73 17.30
CA GLY A 684 -11.86 -0.61 17.15
C GLY A 684 -10.83 -0.77 16.05
N LEU A 685 -10.93 -1.81 15.23
CA LEU A 685 -9.94 -2.16 14.21
C LEU A 685 -10.37 -1.72 12.82
N VAL A 686 -9.40 -1.31 12.01
CA VAL A 686 -9.57 -1.08 10.56
C VAL A 686 -9.25 -2.38 9.82
N GLY A 687 -10.04 -2.75 8.82
CA GLY A 687 -9.80 -3.95 8.03
C GLY A 687 -10.38 -5.25 8.61
N ARG A 688 -11.45 -5.15 9.41
CA ARG A 688 -12.18 -6.32 9.94
C ARG A 688 -12.68 -7.25 8.84
N ALA A 689 -13.03 -6.73 7.66
CA ALA A 689 -13.40 -7.54 6.50
C ALA A 689 -12.27 -8.51 6.10
N ALA A 690 -11.01 -8.06 6.08
CA ALA A 690 -9.85 -8.90 5.79
C ALA A 690 -9.65 -10.01 6.83
N LEU A 691 -9.82 -9.67 8.13
CA LEU A 691 -9.76 -10.66 9.21
C LEU A 691 -10.87 -11.73 9.08
N ILE A 692 -12.10 -11.31 8.76
CA ILE A 692 -13.25 -12.21 8.56
C ILE A 692 -13.03 -13.10 7.33
N ALA A 693 -12.58 -12.53 6.21
CA ALA A 693 -12.29 -13.28 4.99
C ALA A 693 -11.23 -14.35 5.23
N GLU A 694 -10.16 -14.02 5.96
CA GLU A 694 -9.11 -14.97 6.32
C GLU A 694 -9.62 -16.07 7.26
N ALA A 695 -10.43 -15.73 8.26
CA ALA A 695 -11.07 -16.73 9.13
C ALA A 695 -12.02 -17.66 8.36
N GLY A 696 -12.75 -17.12 7.37
CA GLY A 696 -13.59 -17.90 6.45
C GLY A 696 -12.78 -18.84 5.55
N ARG A 697 -11.64 -18.36 5.02
CA ARG A 697 -10.69 -19.16 4.22
C ARG A 697 -10.18 -20.36 5.00
N ARG A 698 -9.78 -20.15 6.27
CA ARG A 698 -9.30 -21.18 7.20
C ARG A 698 -10.42 -22.03 7.83
N VAL A 699 -11.69 -21.65 7.63
CA VAL A 699 -12.86 -22.33 8.21
C VAL A 699 -12.80 -22.36 9.75
N LEU A 700 -12.47 -21.23 10.38
CA LEU A 700 -12.29 -21.15 11.83
C LEU A 700 -13.62 -21.12 12.59
N ALA A 701 -14.03 -22.26 13.14
CA ALA A 701 -15.23 -22.37 13.96
C ALA A 701 -15.23 -21.39 15.17
N ALA A 702 -14.06 -21.15 15.77
CA ALA A 702 -13.91 -20.26 16.92
C ALA A 702 -14.18 -18.78 16.60
N ALA A 703 -14.03 -18.36 15.33
CA ALA A 703 -14.26 -16.98 14.90
C ALA A 703 -15.75 -16.68 14.67
N ARG A 704 -16.60 -17.69 14.44
CA ARG A 704 -18.02 -17.49 14.06
C ARG A 704 -18.79 -16.56 15.00
N PRO A 705 -18.72 -16.68 16.34
CA PRO A 705 -19.46 -15.76 17.22
C PRO A 705 -19.01 -14.31 17.08
N ALA A 706 -17.73 -14.08 16.76
CA ALA A 706 -17.20 -12.74 16.53
C ALA A 706 -17.66 -12.18 15.19
N ILE A 707 -17.67 -13.00 14.13
CA ILE A 707 -18.19 -12.63 12.80
C ILE A 707 -19.68 -12.24 12.89
N VAL A 708 -20.50 -13.06 13.57
CA VAL A 708 -21.94 -12.78 13.73
C VAL A 708 -22.18 -11.48 14.50
N ARG A 709 -21.42 -11.23 15.58
CA ARG A 709 -21.50 -9.95 16.31
C ARG A 709 -21.09 -8.77 15.45
N ALA A 710 -20.00 -8.90 14.69
CA ALA A 710 -19.52 -7.86 13.78
C ALA A 710 -20.59 -7.46 12.76
N ALA A 711 -21.25 -8.45 12.14
CA ALA A 711 -22.33 -8.20 11.21
C ALA A 711 -23.55 -7.54 11.88
N HIS A 712 -23.93 -7.97 13.10
CA HIS A 712 -24.98 -7.29 13.85
C HIS A 712 -24.65 -5.83 14.17
N ASP A 713 -23.39 -5.51 14.50
CA ASP A 713 -22.97 -4.12 14.73
C ASP A 713 -23.16 -3.24 13.48
N VAL A 714 -22.92 -3.80 12.28
CA VAL A 714 -23.19 -3.10 11.01
C VAL A 714 -24.68 -2.91 10.81
N LEU A 715 -25.49 -3.95 11.03
CA LEU A 715 -26.95 -3.87 10.94
C LEU A 715 -27.57 -2.87 11.92
N ASP A 716 -27.02 -2.74 13.12
CA ASP A 716 -27.52 -1.79 14.13
C ASP A 716 -27.26 -0.32 13.74
N ARG A 717 -26.22 -0.07 12.92
CA ARG A 717 -25.85 1.28 12.46
C ARG A 717 -26.39 1.62 11.08
N SER A 718 -26.76 0.61 10.29
CA SER A 718 -27.36 0.78 8.98
C SER A 718 -28.76 1.40 9.16
N GLY A 719 -28.90 2.69 8.84
CA GLY A 719 -30.18 3.41 8.92
C GLY A 719 -31.25 2.86 7.96
N ASP A 720 -32.42 3.49 7.95
CA ASP A 720 -33.57 3.03 7.15
C ASP A 720 -33.50 3.40 5.65
N HIS A 721 -34.00 2.45 4.85
CA HIS A 721 -34.48 2.44 3.45
C HIS A 721 -33.68 3.05 2.28
N GLU A 722 -32.79 4.04 2.44
CA GLU A 722 -32.16 4.71 1.27
C GLU A 722 -30.66 5.02 1.39
N ALA A 723 -30.05 4.95 2.57
CA ALA A 723 -28.62 5.20 2.71
C ALA A 723 -27.81 4.00 2.19
N MET A 724 -26.81 4.24 1.34
CA MET A 724 -25.83 3.20 1.04
C MET A 724 -25.07 2.79 2.29
N LEU A 725 -24.61 1.54 2.31
CA LEU A 725 -23.59 1.15 3.27
C LEU A 725 -22.28 1.85 2.91
N LEU A 726 -21.52 2.22 3.93
CA LEU A 726 -20.13 2.60 3.71
C LEU A 726 -19.36 1.39 3.20
N ASP A 727 -18.42 1.59 2.30
CA ASP A 727 -17.63 0.50 1.70
C ASP A 727 -17.04 -0.47 2.75
N PRO A 728 -16.47 -0.02 3.88
CA PRO A 728 -15.92 -0.95 4.88
C PRO A 728 -16.98 -1.84 5.53
N ASP A 729 -18.20 -1.34 5.70
CA ASP A 729 -19.32 -2.08 6.27
C ASP A 729 -19.92 -3.04 5.22
N ALA A 730 -19.99 -2.64 3.95
CA ALA A 730 -20.39 -3.50 2.83
C ALA A 730 -19.44 -4.70 2.69
N HIS A 731 -18.13 -4.45 2.58
CA HIS A 731 -17.11 -5.50 2.52
C HIS A 731 -17.09 -6.40 3.77
N LEU A 732 -17.40 -5.85 4.94
CA LEU A 732 -17.53 -6.65 6.16
C LEU A 732 -18.70 -7.64 6.04
N LEU A 733 -19.87 -7.18 5.57
CA LEU A 733 -21.03 -8.05 5.36
C LEU A 733 -20.77 -9.09 4.28
N GLU A 734 -20.15 -8.73 3.16
CA GLU A 734 -19.74 -9.66 2.10
C GLU A 734 -18.84 -10.78 2.66
N ALA A 735 -17.76 -10.39 3.35
CA ALA A 735 -16.84 -11.33 3.96
C ALA A 735 -17.54 -12.22 5.01
N ALA A 736 -18.46 -11.64 5.80
CA ALA A 736 -19.22 -12.36 6.81
C ALA A 736 -20.19 -13.37 6.20
N VAL A 737 -20.95 -12.99 5.16
CA VAL A 737 -21.85 -13.89 4.42
C VAL A 737 -21.03 -15.03 3.83
N THR A 738 -19.95 -14.72 3.12
CA THR A 738 -19.05 -15.71 2.50
C THR A 738 -18.49 -16.69 3.53
N ALA A 739 -17.99 -16.19 4.66
CA ALA A 739 -17.41 -17.03 5.71
C ALA A 739 -18.43 -17.93 6.41
N LEU A 740 -19.64 -17.43 6.68
CA LEU A 740 -20.65 -18.14 7.47
C LEU A 740 -21.49 -19.12 6.64
N ARG A 741 -21.53 -18.96 5.32
CA ARG A 741 -22.43 -19.71 4.44
C ARG A 741 -22.16 -21.21 4.34
N ARG A 742 -20.93 -21.66 4.60
CA ARG A 742 -20.52 -23.07 4.48
C ARG A 742 -21.15 -23.98 5.52
N ASP A 743 -21.55 -23.44 6.67
CA ASP A 743 -22.11 -24.20 7.77
C ASP A 743 -23.13 -23.32 8.50
N LEU A 744 -24.43 -23.63 8.40
CA LEU A 744 -25.50 -22.73 8.83
C LEU A 744 -26.02 -23.12 10.22
N ASP A 745 -25.35 -22.62 11.24
CA ASP A 745 -25.83 -22.71 12.61
C ASP A 745 -27.00 -21.75 12.90
N GLU A 746 -27.64 -21.96 14.04
CA GLU A 746 -28.81 -21.19 14.46
C GLU A 746 -28.53 -19.67 14.61
N PRO A 747 -27.41 -19.21 15.20
CA PRO A 747 -27.02 -17.80 15.17
C PRO A 747 -26.88 -17.21 13.76
N THR A 748 -26.27 -17.95 12.83
CA THR A 748 -26.07 -17.51 11.44
C THR A 748 -27.41 -17.35 10.72
N ILE A 749 -28.33 -18.29 10.91
CA ILE A 749 -29.67 -18.20 10.33
C ILE A 749 -30.43 -16.99 10.85
N ARG A 750 -30.34 -16.67 12.15
CA ARG A 750 -30.96 -15.46 12.70
C ARG A 750 -30.35 -14.18 12.14
N LEU A 751 -29.03 -14.14 11.94
CA LEU A 751 -28.36 -13.03 11.29
C LEU A 751 -28.88 -12.86 9.85
N PHE A 752 -28.90 -13.93 9.06
CA PHE A 752 -29.35 -13.88 7.66
C PHE A 752 -30.85 -13.53 7.54
N ASP A 753 -31.73 -14.07 8.39
CA ASP A 753 -33.14 -13.67 8.41
C ASP A 753 -33.29 -12.18 8.78
N ARG A 754 -32.47 -11.68 9.72
CA ARG A 754 -32.43 -10.24 10.05
C ARG A 754 -31.95 -9.40 8.87
N MET A 755 -30.92 -9.82 8.13
CA MET A 755 -30.45 -9.13 6.92
C MET A 755 -31.57 -9.06 5.87
N LEU A 756 -32.24 -10.17 5.57
CA LEU A 756 -33.34 -10.22 4.59
C LEU A 756 -34.53 -9.31 4.98
N ARG A 757 -34.78 -9.16 6.28
CA ARG A 757 -35.82 -8.29 6.85
C ARG A 757 -35.38 -6.84 7.04
N HIS A 758 -34.13 -6.52 6.77
CA HIS A 758 -33.62 -5.18 6.97
C HIS A 758 -34.35 -4.18 6.06
N SER A 759 -34.49 -2.94 6.50
CA SER A 759 -35.10 -1.86 5.74
C SER A 759 -34.21 -1.43 4.57
N ASN A 760 -32.92 -1.27 4.84
CA ASN A 760 -31.86 -1.00 3.86
C ASN A 760 -31.66 -2.16 2.87
N VAL A 761 -31.63 -1.86 1.57
CA VAL A 761 -31.49 -2.87 0.50
C VAL A 761 -30.06 -3.30 0.25
N HIS A 762 -29.07 -2.45 0.56
CA HIS A 762 -27.65 -2.75 0.39
C HIS A 762 -27.19 -3.82 1.39
N VAL A 763 -27.80 -3.85 2.58
CA VAL A 763 -27.60 -4.93 3.58
C VAL A 763 -27.95 -6.31 3.02
N LYS A 764 -28.90 -6.38 2.08
CA LYS A 764 -29.40 -7.66 1.53
C LYS A 764 -28.58 -8.15 0.36
N TRP A 765 -27.84 -7.25 -0.29
CA TRP A 765 -27.21 -7.49 -1.58
C TRP A 765 -26.34 -8.74 -1.55
N GLU A 766 -25.37 -8.77 -0.64
CA GLU A 766 -24.41 -9.87 -0.51
C GLU A 766 -25.08 -11.22 -0.22
N LEU A 767 -26.19 -11.22 0.51
CA LEU A 767 -26.94 -12.44 0.82
C LEU A 767 -27.84 -12.88 -0.33
N LEU A 768 -28.31 -11.96 -1.17
CA LEU A 768 -29.21 -12.23 -2.30
C LEU A 768 -28.47 -12.52 -3.60
N ASP A 769 -27.20 -12.15 -3.74
CA ASP A 769 -26.39 -12.53 -4.89
C ASP A 769 -26.30 -14.06 -5.03
N ASP A 770 -25.98 -14.73 -3.92
CA ASP A 770 -26.02 -16.19 -3.84
C ASP A 770 -26.63 -16.69 -2.51
N PRO A 771 -27.96 -16.78 -2.40
CA PRO A 771 -28.61 -17.12 -1.13
C PRO A 771 -28.46 -18.61 -0.76
N PRO A 772 -28.15 -18.94 0.50
CA PRO A 772 -28.06 -20.32 0.95
C PRO A 772 -29.41 -21.05 0.81
N SER A 773 -29.38 -22.34 0.45
CA SER A 773 -30.59 -23.16 0.28
C SER A 773 -31.04 -23.78 1.62
N ASP A 774 -31.44 -22.95 2.58
CA ASP A 774 -31.94 -23.39 3.89
C ASP A 774 -33.42 -23.00 4.11
N PRO A 775 -34.33 -23.95 4.43
CA PRO A 775 -35.77 -23.66 4.58
C PRO A 775 -36.09 -22.72 5.76
N ARG A 776 -35.16 -22.53 6.71
CA ARG A 776 -35.36 -21.57 7.83
C ARG A 776 -35.36 -20.12 7.37
N LEU A 777 -34.83 -19.80 6.18
CA LEU A 777 -34.79 -18.44 5.61
C LEU A 777 -36.01 -18.07 4.76
N ILE A 778 -36.97 -19.01 4.59
CA ILE A 778 -38.18 -18.77 3.79
C ILE A 778 -38.95 -17.53 4.27
N GLY A 779 -39.02 -17.31 5.58
CA GLY A 779 -39.69 -16.13 6.15
C GLY A 779 -39.07 -14.81 5.72
N GLY A 780 -37.74 -14.69 5.77
CA GLY A 780 -37.01 -13.52 5.28
C GLY A 780 -37.15 -13.33 3.77
N MET A 781 -37.13 -14.41 2.99
CA MET A 781 -37.30 -14.34 1.53
C MET A 781 -38.70 -13.86 1.11
N PHE A 782 -39.75 -14.24 1.85
CA PHE A 782 -41.08 -13.65 1.63
C PHE A 782 -41.12 -12.16 1.95
N HIS A 783 -40.34 -11.70 2.93
CA HIS A 783 -40.22 -10.27 3.21
C HIS A 783 -39.55 -9.52 2.05
N VAL A 784 -38.44 -10.04 1.51
CA VAL A 784 -37.79 -9.47 0.30
C VAL A 784 -38.77 -9.43 -0.88
N LEU A 785 -39.51 -10.51 -1.10
CA LEU A 785 -40.53 -10.58 -2.15
C LEU A 785 -41.61 -9.49 -2.00
N ALA A 786 -42.05 -9.23 -0.76
CA ALA A 786 -43.10 -8.26 -0.47
C ALA A 786 -42.67 -6.80 -0.72
N GLN A 787 -41.37 -6.52 -0.73
CA GLN A 787 -40.87 -5.16 -0.96
C GLN A 787 -40.94 -4.73 -2.43
N GLN A 788 -40.97 -5.67 -3.39
CA GLN A 788 -41.07 -5.41 -4.84
C GLN A 788 -39.88 -4.64 -5.47
N TRP A 789 -38.64 -5.00 -5.09
CA TRP A 789 -37.43 -4.34 -5.59
C TRP A 789 -36.76 -5.16 -6.71
N GLY A 790 -37.04 -4.79 -7.97
CA GLY A 790 -36.28 -5.19 -9.16
C GLY A 790 -35.71 -6.62 -9.16
N TRP A 791 -34.37 -6.72 -9.19
CA TRP A 791 -33.68 -8.01 -9.25
C TRP A 791 -33.78 -8.81 -7.95
N GLN A 792 -33.86 -8.16 -6.79
CA GLN A 792 -34.00 -8.82 -5.48
C GLN A 792 -35.32 -9.59 -5.39
N GLU A 793 -36.40 -9.01 -5.90
CA GLU A 793 -37.70 -9.66 -6.03
C GLU A 793 -37.61 -10.92 -6.91
N LYS A 794 -36.95 -10.80 -8.07
CA LYS A 794 -36.73 -11.92 -8.99
C LYS A 794 -35.93 -13.05 -8.32
N THR A 795 -34.84 -12.71 -7.62
CA THR A 795 -34.05 -13.67 -6.85
C THR A 795 -34.90 -14.36 -5.79
N ALA A 796 -35.65 -13.61 -4.98
CA ALA A 796 -36.50 -14.16 -3.93
C ALA A 796 -37.58 -15.10 -4.53
N LYS A 797 -38.22 -14.74 -5.64
CA LYS A 797 -39.18 -15.60 -6.36
C LYS A 797 -38.52 -16.91 -6.80
N GLN A 798 -37.38 -16.83 -7.47
CA GLN A 798 -36.66 -18.00 -7.99
C GLN A 798 -36.18 -18.91 -6.86
N TRP A 799 -35.70 -18.33 -5.76
CA TRP A 799 -35.26 -19.08 -4.59
C TRP A 799 -36.44 -19.76 -3.88
N LEU A 800 -37.54 -19.04 -3.63
CA LEU A 800 -38.74 -19.56 -2.98
C LEU A 800 -39.40 -20.71 -3.77
N ALA A 801 -39.32 -20.66 -5.10
CA ALA A 801 -39.84 -21.72 -5.97
C ALA A 801 -39.21 -23.10 -5.67
N ARG A 802 -37.95 -23.13 -5.20
CA ARG A 802 -37.24 -24.38 -4.84
C ARG A 802 -37.83 -25.06 -3.60
N PHE A 803 -38.52 -24.31 -2.74
CA PHE A 803 -39.14 -24.81 -1.50
C PHE A 803 -40.66 -24.98 -1.62
N ALA A 804 -41.24 -24.70 -2.79
CA ALA A 804 -42.67 -24.80 -3.02
C ALA A 804 -43.18 -26.22 -2.69
N GLY A 805 -44.23 -26.30 -1.87
CA GLY A 805 -44.81 -27.58 -1.43
C GLY A 805 -44.25 -28.15 -0.13
N THR A 806 -43.15 -27.60 0.40
CA THR A 806 -42.68 -27.99 1.75
C THR A 806 -43.59 -27.42 2.85
N ALA A 807 -43.62 -28.08 4.02
CA ALA A 807 -44.43 -27.62 5.16
C ALA A 807 -44.00 -26.21 5.63
N ALA A 808 -42.69 -25.96 5.72
CA ALA A 808 -42.11 -24.67 6.07
C ALA A 808 -42.52 -23.57 5.09
N TYR A 809 -42.52 -23.86 3.78
CA TYR A 809 -43.02 -22.93 2.76
C TYR A 809 -44.49 -22.59 2.96
N GLN A 810 -45.35 -23.58 3.17
CA GLN A 810 -46.79 -23.34 3.35
C GLN A 810 -47.08 -22.57 4.63
N GLU A 811 -46.33 -22.84 5.70
CA GLU A 811 -46.45 -22.11 6.95
C GLU A 811 -46.02 -20.66 6.78
N ALA A 812 -44.82 -20.38 6.27
CA ALA A 812 -44.34 -19.03 6.04
C ALA A 812 -45.24 -18.25 5.05
N ARG A 813 -45.73 -18.91 3.99
CA ARG A 813 -46.68 -18.32 3.03
C ARG A 813 -47.99 -17.90 3.70
N LYS A 814 -48.53 -18.68 4.64
CA LYS A 814 -49.73 -18.29 5.41
C LYS A 814 -49.48 -17.03 6.25
N HIS A 815 -48.27 -16.89 6.78
CA HIS A 815 -47.89 -15.71 7.56
C HIS A 815 -47.62 -14.48 6.67
N ALA A 816 -47.08 -14.68 5.47
CA ALA A 816 -46.80 -13.61 4.50
C ALA A 816 -48.06 -13.12 3.75
N ILE A 817 -49.05 -13.99 3.53
CA ILE A 817 -50.33 -13.67 2.87
C ILE A 817 -51.38 -13.14 3.87
N ALA A 818 -51.12 -13.23 5.18
CA ALA A 818 -51.99 -12.58 6.15
C ALA A 818 -51.93 -11.06 5.93
N PRO A 819 -53.07 -10.39 5.65
CA PRO A 819 -53.07 -8.94 5.46
C PRO A 819 -52.58 -8.27 6.74
N PRO A 820 -51.93 -7.10 6.66
CA PRO A 820 -51.61 -6.32 7.85
C PRO A 820 -52.91 -6.10 8.63
N ARG A 821 -52.95 -6.61 9.87
CA ARG A 821 -54.12 -6.48 10.74
C ARG A 821 -54.28 -5.01 11.16
N GLY A 822 -55.25 -4.34 10.57
CA GLY A 822 -56.01 -3.23 11.14
C GLY A 822 -57.49 -3.45 10.81
N PRO A 823 -58.40 -3.60 11.79
CA PRO A 823 -59.80 -3.94 11.52
C PRO A 823 -60.71 -2.73 11.27
N ASP A 824 -60.26 -1.64 10.64
CA ASP A 824 -61.11 -0.44 10.53
C ASP A 824 -61.18 0.30 9.17
N ASP A 825 -60.41 0.00 8.12
CA ASP A 825 -60.47 0.83 6.89
C ASP A 825 -60.45 0.02 5.56
N GLU A 826 -61.43 -0.88 5.36
CA GLU A 826 -61.77 -1.37 4.02
C GLU A 826 -63.27 -1.16 3.75
N ALA A 827 -63.61 0.04 3.27
CA ALA A 827 -64.73 0.26 2.38
C ALA A 827 -64.24 1.11 1.20
N ASP A 828 -64.49 0.58 0.00
CA ASP A 828 -64.40 1.24 -1.30
C ASP A 828 -62.98 1.58 -1.81
N ASP A 829 -62.39 0.67 -2.59
CA ASP A 829 -62.30 0.96 -4.04
C ASP A 829 -61.93 -0.30 -4.85
N ALA A 830 -62.77 -0.60 -5.82
CA ALA A 830 -62.51 -1.60 -6.86
C ALA A 830 -62.60 -0.87 -8.19
N GLY A 831 -61.45 -0.47 -8.75
CA GLY A 831 -61.44 0.20 -10.04
C GLY A 831 -60.07 0.65 -10.53
N ASP A 832 -59.64 -0.02 -11.59
CA ASP A 832 -58.80 0.47 -12.69
C ASP A 832 -57.27 0.38 -12.60
N ASP A 833 -56.78 -0.57 -13.42
CA ASP A 833 -55.43 -0.68 -13.94
C ASP A 833 -55.13 0.49 -14.91
N ASN A 834 -53.86 0.90 -14.93
CA ASN A 834 -53.21 1.74 -15.94
C ASN A 834 -53.61 3.22 -16.05
N ALA A 835 -53.01 4.05 -15.18
CA ALA A 835 -52.33 5.27 -15.61
C ALA A 835 -51.39 5.76 -14.51
N ARG A 836 -50.10 5.95 -14.83
CA ARG A 836 -49.23 6.88 -14.07
C ARG A 836 -49.63 8.30 -14.45
N PRO A 837 -49.80 9.22 -13.49
CA PRO A 837 -49.56 10.62 -13.76
C PRO A 837 -48.54 11.24 -12.80
N ALA A 838 -47.84 12.23 -13.33
CA ALA A 838 -47.01 13.18 -12.63
C ALA A 838 -47.80 13.89 -11.51
N HIS A 839 -47.15 14.10 -10.35
CA HIS A 839 -47.67 14.99 -9.32
C HIS A 839 -47.07 16.39 -9.46
N ASP A 840 -47.86 17.25 -10.10
CA ASP A 840 -47.99 18.66 -9.71
C ASP A 840 -48.66 18.73 -8.33
N ILE A 841 -48.11 19.54 -7.43
CA ILE A 841 -48.69 19.83 -6.12
C ILE A 841 -49.56 21.08 -6.25
N ALA A 842 -50.89 20.90 -6.16
CA ALA A 842 -51.85 21.98 -5.97
C ALA A 842 -52.61 21.80 -4.64
N VAL A 843 -52.59 22.89 -3.87
CA VAL A 843 -53.25 23.17 -2.59
C VAL A 843 -54.77 23.11 -2.69
N VAL A 844 -55.48 22.41 -1.78
CA VAL A 844 -56.87 22.72 -1.33
C VAL A 844 -57.12 22.15 0.09
N ALA A 845 -57.20 23.01 1.10
CA ALA A 845 -58.40 23.43 1.87
C ALA A 845 -59.23 22.33 2.58
N VAL A 846 -59.34 22.48 3.90
CA VAL A 846 -60.25 21.75 4.81
C VAL A 846 -61.52 22.58 5.04
N PRO A 847 -62.73 21.99 5.07
CA PRO A 847 -63.98 22.72 5.22
C PRO A 847 -64.47 22.87 6.67
N ASP A 848 -65.32 23.89 6.77
CA ASP A 848 -66.13 24.41 7.87
C ASP A 848 -67.01 23.39 8.61
N VAL A 849 -67.14 23.56 9.94
CA VAL A 849 -68.36 23.21 10.69
C VAL A 849 -68.69 24.35 11.65
N ALA A 850 -69.88 24.91 11.43
CA ALA A 850 -70.45 26.09 12.05
C ALA A 850 -71.12 25.86 13.42
N ALA A 851 -71.59 27.00 13.97
CA ALA A 851 -72.54 27.25 15.07
C ALA A 851 -71.85 27.60 16.41
N GLU A 852 -72.16 28.69 17.13
CA GLU A 852 -73.24 29.70 17.04
C GLU A 852 -72.96 30.79 18.11
N VAL A 853 -73.62 31.96 17.96
CA VAL A 853 -74.04 32.94 19.00
C VAL A 853 -73.18 34.18 19.32
N ASP A 854 -73.72 35.30 18.80
CA ASP A 854 -73.98 36.66 19.34
C ASP A 854 -72.91 37.59 19.94
N ASP A 855 -72.93 38.80 19.35
CA ASP A 855 -72.96 40.17 19.92
C ASP A 855 -72.03 40.53 21.11
N VAL A 856 -71.29 41.63 20.96
CA VAL A 856 -71.57 42.93 21.62
C VAL A 856 -70.33 43.87 21.48
N VAL A 857 -70.53 44.93 20.67
CA VAL A 857 -70.31 46.38 20.93
C VAL A 857 -68.93 46.94 21.35
N ASP A 858 -68.64 48.09 20.72
CA ASP A 858 -67.79 49.24 21.08
C ASP A 858 -66.27 49.05 21.18
N ASP A 859 -65.40 50.04 20.96
CA ASP A 859 -65.36 51.42 20.43
C ASP A 859 -64.11 52.02 21.10
N GLY A 860 -63.48 52.99 20.45
CA GLY A 860 -62.50 53.87 21.09
C GLY A 860 -61.07 53.32 21.12
N SER A 861 -60.18 53.79 20.25
CA SER A 861 -59.52 55.12 20.29
C SER A 861 -58.35 55.19 21.28
N ASP A 862 -57.31 55.84 20.75
CA ASP A 862 -56.30 56.63 21.44
C ASP A 862 -55.05 55.96 22.01
N ASP A 863 -54.00 56.08 21.20
CA ASP A 863 -52.95 57.09 21.35
C ASP A 863 -52.01 57.02 22.58
N ALA A 864 -50.76 57.33 22.23
CA ALA A 864 -49.78 58.03 23.04
C ALA A 864 -49.14 57.37 24.29
N THR A 865 -47.87 57.01 24.05
CA THR A 865 -46.67 57.56 24.72
C THR A 865 -46.17 57.01 26.06
N MET A 866 -44.86 56.74 26.00
CA MET A 866 -43.78 57.07 26.94
C MET A 866 -43.71 56.35 28.30
N ASN A 867 -42.69 55.51 28.45
CA ASN A 867 -41.34 55.97 28.78
C ASN A 867 -40.27 55.00 28.28
#